data_AF-A0A5C8B3H3-F1
#
_entry.id   AF-A0A5C8B3H3-F1
#
_cell.length_a   1.000
_cell.length_b   1.000
_cell.length_c   1.000
_cell.angle_alpha   90.00
_cell.angle_beta   90.00
_cell.angle_gamma   90.00
#
_symmetry.space_group_name_H-M   'P 1'
#
loop_
_entity.id
_entity.type
_entity.pdbx_description
1 polymer ?
#
loop_
_entity_poly.entity_id
_entity_poly.type
_entity_poly.pdbx_seq_one_letter_code
_entity_poly.pdbx_strand_id
1 'polypeptide(L)'
;MVKIVQYDQQTTANLVGNIAPAPNVSISNPVAAGLGQAGQGINQVAGESMATDVEIARVQKEQQNQIDTLDAGKVGSDAQVQWLQKFQETQRSATGTASGFTSGFLKDYDEYTNKTLENYPEGSAGRRYLQHEFIQQRQFFALKGAEFENTMFTNTKLNNVKDMTQNNAAILAQDPSQYAAMKAKSYAMIDASGLSEIERQKLKEQVDGTYKYTTMNYYLLNNPEAGLNMLRPSVGQLPEGTPQAEVARVARQGGLDPLYALAVGGMESGFDTAAKSKTSTAKGAFQFTDATRKRYGLSENATLQEQTDAFNKLTTDNLNQLRGGLGREPSNQELYLAHHFGGGGANQLLKADKSAPVSQVVDQKVIDANPYMKGKTVGEVIAINNSKYNQEAKKYVDSEKLAVNAHPVIADLSPEERVQYANRLQNEVNTRQQAQAVNLTQTMNDQIAMASTGNMSFTPLSEQQFSAMYPKEPDKAHQAYTQYTGAIQLGRDISMINNMTPAQEMSLVQSYAPKQEQGFAGDLKRQQELLKAIRAKHDAIQKDPAGWAMQNSATVTAAYNKIGTIADPVLKQQAQADYYSKLIAVQKEQGVAYPSLMSRAQEDSIITELQNQKGENKAELLSNLKNQYGKDFQLVARQLQLNKNLPKGLTSIMTAPTPYAAKMAATVADVDIKTLADALPDKNSKDIDDEVSKQLEPFYASMPIGQINSTAIGDIKDTITKLAYNNVRGGMSKKDAVKAASDMFTGSDKYNYISNKSTSFNIRVPKSYDSEVIDNGLRDYIDAITDNDLDTRNLKLLNPWNLAPDARGYVDQVKSNSYWMTNADESGVGMWFTGSDNKPYPVLNKQGQQIKKTFQELTIANPASQAAKLKQQAEAAQYKANLMTGVMR
;
A
#
# COMPACT_ATOMS: atom_id res chain seq x y z
N MET A 1 0.37 -4.13 24.04
CA MET A 1 0.67 -5.12 25.10
C MET A 1 1.22 -4.38 26.30
N VAL A 2 0.34 -3.98 27.22
CA VAL A 2 0.73 -3.40 28.50
C VAL A 2 0.59 -4.51 29.53
N LYS A 3 1.68 -4.79 30.25
CA LYS A 3 1.75 -5.83 31.28
C LYS A 3 0.64 -5.61 32.31
N ILE A 4 -0.21 -6.62 32.47
CA ILE A 4 -0.98 -6.82 33.69
C ILE A 4 0.07 -6.94 34.80
N VAL A 5 0.13 -5.94 35.68
CA VAL A 5 0.91 -6.03 36.90
C VAL A 5 0.17 -7.03 37.78
N GLN A 6 0.66 -8.27 37.81
CA GLN A 6 0.33 -9.21 38.87
C GLN A 6 0.80 -8.60 40.17
N TYR A 7 -0.14 -8.17 41.02
CA TYR A 7 0.13 -7.99 42.43
C TYR A 7 0.24 -9.38 43.05
N ASP A 8 1.45 -9.93 43.06
CA ASP A 8 1.84 -10.90 44.08
C ASP A 8 1.95 -10.14 45.41
N GLN A 9 0.83 -9.99 46.11
CA GLN A 9 0.89 -9.78 47.54
C GLN A 9 1.12 -11.14 48.17
N GLN A 10 2.38 -11.43 48.47
CA GLN A 10 2.74 -12.37 49.51
C GLN A 10 1.88 -12.08 50.74
N THR A 11 1.09 -13.08 51.16
CA THR A 11 0.39 -13.10 52.43
C THR A 11 1.42 -13.03 53.56
N THR A 12 1.82 -11.81 53.91
CA THR A 12 2.40 -11.48 55.20
C THR A 12 1.34 -10.67 55.94
N ALA A 13 0.89 -11.20 57.07
CA ALA A 13 -0.04 -10.53 57.96
C ALA A 13 0.64 -9.30 58.59
N ASN A 14 0.67 -8.19 57.87
CA ASN A 14 1.10 -6.88 58.37
C ASN A 14 -0.06 -5.90 58.30
N LEU A 15 -1.02 -6.07 59.21
CA LEU A 15 -2.02 -5.05 59.58
C LEU A 15 -2.34 -5.21 61.08
N VAL A 16 -1.34 -4.96 61.93
CA VAL A 16 -1.58 -4.45 63.28
C VAL A 16 -1.34 -2.95 63.21
N GLY A 17 -2.37 -2.21 62.79
CA GLY A 17 -2.40 -0.77 62.96
C GLY A 17 -2.42 -0.46 64.46
N ASN A 18 -1.60 0.51 64.88
CA ASN A 18 -1.46 1.03 66.24
C ASN A 18 -2.73 0.87 67.08
N ILE A 19 -2.72 -0.13 67.96
CA ILE A 19 -3.57 -0.12 69.14
C ILE A 19 -3.01 0.99 70.02
N ALA A 20 -3.76 2.07 70.21
CA ALA A 20 -3.44 3.06 71.23
C ALA A 20 -3.19 2.31 72.55
N PRO A 21 -2.10 2.58 73.28
CA PRO A 21 -1.86 1.90 74.55
C PRO A 21 -3.11 2.03 75.41
N ALA A 22 -3.64 0.90 75.89
CA ALA A 22 -4.69 0.91 76.89
C ALA A 22 -4.21 1.82 78.04
N PRO A 23 -5.09 2.67 78.61
CA PRO A 23 -4.69 3.53 79.71
C PRO A 23 -4.05 2.68 80.80
N ASN A 24 -2.87 3.10 81.26
CA ASN A 24 -2.17 2.50 82.40
C ASN A 24 -3.15 2.40 83.57
N VAL A 25 -3.76 1.23 83.75
CA VAL A 25 -4.33 0.87 85.04
C VAL A 25 -3.14 0.48 85.88
N SER A 26 -2.59 1.47 86.58
CA SER A 26 -1.70 1.23 87.70
C SER A 26 -2.44 0.31 88.66
N ILE A 27 -2.01 -0.96 88.71
CA ILE A 27 -2.39 -1.84 89.80
C ILE A 27 -1.52 -1.41 90.98
N SER A 28 -1.97 -0.37 91.69
CA SER A 28 -1.50 -0.14 93.06
C SER A 28 -1.87 -1.39 93.84
N ASN A 29 -0.88 -2.22 94.20
CA ASN A 29 -1.06 -3.39 95.03
C ASN A 29 -1.15 -2.93 96.50
N PRO A 30 -2.34 -2.77 97.10
CA PRO A 30 -2.47 -2.22 98.45
C PRO A 30 -2.18 -3.30 99.51
N VAL A 31 -1.91 -4.55 99.11
CA VAL A 31 -1.65 -5.68 100.00
C VAL A 31 -0.15 -5.81 100.28
N ALA A 32 0.73 -5.41 99.36
CA ALA A 32 2.18 -5.44 99.58
C ALA A 32 2.69 -4.34 100.55
N ALA A 33 1.93 -3.25 100.74
CA ALA A 33 2.29 -2.16 101.67
C ALA A 33 1.76 -2.38 103.11
N GLY A 34 0.80 -3.29 103.32
CA GLY A 34 0.16 -3.53 104.62
C GLY A 34 0.93 -4.44 105.58
N LEU A 35 1.91 -5.20 105.09
CA LEU A 35 2.65 -6.20 105.89
C LEU A 35 3.94 -5.65 106.54
N GLY A 36 4.34 -4.41 106.23
CA GLY A 36 5.58 -3.79 106.75
C GLY A 36 5.45 -2.95 108.03
N GLN A 37 4.26 -2.78 108.60
CA GLN A 37 4.03 -1.83 109.71
C GLN A 37 3.40 -2.41 110.99
N ALA A 38 3.31 -3.73 111.15
CA ALA A 38 2.75 -4.37 112.35
C ALA A 38 3.79 -5.07 113.24
N GLY A 39 4.99 -4.48 113.38
CA GLY A 39 6.13 -5.11 114.09
C GLY A 39 6.79 -4.27 115.20
N GLN A 40 6.26 -3.09 115.56
CA GLN A 40 6.86 -2.25 116.61
C GLN A 40 5.78 -1.71 117.56
N GLY A 41 5.81 -2.14 118.83
CA GLY A 41 5.07 -1.45 119.90
C GLY A 41 4.55 -2.28 121.08
N ILE A 42 5.43 -2.52 122.06
CA ILE A 42 5.19 -2.44 123.52
C ILE A 42 4.74 -3.71 124.30
N ASN A 43 5.71 -4.18 125.10
CA ASN A 43 5.65 -4.98 126.32
C ASN A 43 4.97 -4.27 127.50
N GLN A 44 4.32 -5.05 128.41
CA GLN A 44 4.28 -4.97 129.90
C GLN A 44 2.89 -5.43 130.43
N VAL A 45 2.68 -6.31 131.41
CA VAL A 45 3.47 -7.12 132.38
C VAL A 45 2.61 -8.33 132.79
N ALA A 46 3.23 -9.49 133.04
CA ALA A 46 3.03 -10.38 134.22
C ALA A 46 2.98 -11.89 133.87
N GLY A 47 3.94 -12.64 134.43
CA GLY A 47 3.81 -14.08 134.68
C GLY A 47 4.61 -15.00 133.75
N GLU A 48 5.93 -15.04 133.91
CA GLU A 48 6.82 -15.92 133.14
C GLU A 48 6.76 -17.39 133.57
N SER A 49 7.06 -18.26 132.59
CA SER A 49 7.25 -19.72 132.63
C SER A 49 6.03 -20.57 132.24
N MET A 50 5.80 -20.71 130.92
CA MET A 50 5.18 -21.85 130.15
C MET A 50 4.58 -21.40 128.78
N ALA A 51 5.20 -20.42 128.09
CA ALA A 51 4.62 -19.80 126.88
C ALA A 51 5.64 -19.52 125.77
N THR A 52 6.37 -20.54 125.32
CA THR A 52 7.17 -20.46 124.10
C THR A 52 6.55 -21.25 122.95
N ASP A 53 6.10 -22.49 123.16
CA ASP A 53 5.83 -23.39 122.03
C ASP A 53 4.52 -23.12 121.26
N VAL A 54 3.45 -22.68 121.94
CA VAL A 54 2.13 -22.44 121.30
C VAL A 54 2.11 -21.14 120.49
N GLU A 55 2.73 -20.08 121.00
CA GLU A 55 2.83 -18.81 120.26
C GLU A 55 3.85 -18.91 119.12
N ILE A 56 4.94 -19.68 119.30
CA ILE A 56 5.84 -20.06 118.21
C ILE A 56 5.09 -20.83 117.12
N ALA A 57 4.25 -21.81 117.46
CA ALA A 57 3.46 -22.56 116.47
C ALA A 57 2.44 -21.69 115.71
N ARG A 58 1.82 -20.71 116.38
CA ARG A 58 0.90 -19.75 115.74
C ARG A 58 1.63 -18.81 114.78
N VAL A 59 2.76 -18.24 115.21
CA VAL A 59 3.60 -17.36 114.39
C VAL A 59 4.21 -18.14 113.23
N GLN A 60 4.66 -19.38 113.43
CA GLN A 60 5.16 -20.27 112.37
C GLN A 60 4.06 -20.61 111.35
N LYS A 61 2.82 -20.89 111.81
CA LYS A 61 1.67 -21.14 110.92
C LYS A 61 1.28 -19.90 110.12
N GLU A 62 1.34 -18.72 110.72
CA GLU A 62 1.07 -17.44 110.04
C GLU A 62 2.18 -17.08 109.03
N GLN A 63 3.46 -17.28 109.40
CA GLN A 63 4.60 -17.15 108.49
C GLN A 63 4.50 -18.15 107.33
N GLN A 64 4.10 -19.40 107.60
CA GLN A 64 3.87 -20.41 106.56
C GLN A 64 2.72 -20.00 105.63
N ASN A 65 1.59 -19.49 106.16
CA ASN A 65 0.50 -18.97 105.33
C ASN A 65 0.94 -17.79 104.46
N GLN A 66 1.81 -16.91 104.96
CA GLN A 66 2.35 -15.78 104.18
C GLN A 66 3.31 -16.26 103.09
N ILE A 67 4.18 -17.23 103.39
CA ILE A 67 5.07 -17.88 102.41
C ILE A 67 4.25 -18.60 101.33
N ASP A 68 3.26 -19.40 101.73
CA ASP A 68 2.38 -20.12 100.81
C ASP A 68 1.58 -19.18 99.91
N THR A 69 1.19 -18.00 100.42
CA THR A 69 0.47 -16.98 99.64
C THR A 69 1.41 -16.23 98.68
N LEU A 70 2.65 -15.96 99.08
CA LEU A 70 3.67 -15.35 98.21
C LEU A 70 4.10 -16.31 97.08
N ASP A 71 4.29 -17.58 97.39
CA ASP A 71 4.59 -18.63 96.41
C ASP A 71 3.41 -18.83 95.45
N ALA A 72 2.19 -18.94 95.97
CA ALA A 72 0.95 -18.91 95.18
C ALA A 72 0.84 -17.66 94.28
N GLY A 73 1.23 -16.49 94.79
CA GLY A 73 1.34 -15.25 94.02
C GLY A 73 2.27 -15.35 92.83
N LYS A 74 3.46 -15.91 93.04
CA LYS A 74 4.44 -16.15 91.98
C LYS A 74 3.91 -17.17 90.95
N VAL A 75 3.38 -18.30 91.40
CA VAL A 75 2.80 -19.34 90.53
C VAL A 75 1.65 -18.78 89.69
N GLY A 76 0.76 -17.99 90.29
CA GLY A 76 -0.34 -17.33 89.58
C GLY A 76 0.15 -16.33 88.53
N SER A 77 1.18 -15.55 88.85
CA SER A 77 1.81 -14.60 87.92
C SER A 77 2.55 -15.29 86.77
N ASP A 78 3.33 -16.34 87.06
CA ASP A 78 4.05 -17.13 86.06
C ASP A 78 3.06 -17.82 85.11
N ALA A 79 1.98 -18.38 85.65
CA ALA A 79 0.87 -18.93 84.89
C ALA A 79 0.25 -17.88 83.95
N GLN A 80 0.01 -16.66 84.43
CA GLN A 80 -0.57 -15.59 83.61
C GLN A 80 0.30 -15.29 82.38
N VAL A 81 1.62 -15.14 82.57
CA VAL A 81 2.56 -14.85 81.48
C VAL A 81 2.62 -16.02 80.48
N GLN A 82 2.74 -17.25 80.99
CA GLN A 82 2.78 -18.45 80.15
C GLN A 82 1.52 -18.59 79.30
N TRP A 83 0.35 -18.39 79.90
CA TRP A 83 -0.92 -18.54 79.20
C TRP A 83 -1.26 -17.37 78.28
N LEU A 84 -0.78 -16.15 78.58
CA LEU A 84 -0.83 -15.03 77.63
C LEU A 84 -0.02 -15.33 76.35
N GLN A 85 1.18 -15.90 76.49
CA GLN A 85 2.01 -16.30 75.35
C GLN A 85 1.33 -17.41 74.55
N LYS A 86 0.87 -18.48 75.23
CA LYS A 86 0.13 -19.57 74.59
C LYS A 86 -1.12 -19.06 73.85
N PHE A 87 -1.84 -18.09 74.42
CA PHE A 87 -3.01 -17.48 73.79
C PHE A 87 -2.64 -16.80 72.47
N GLN A 88 -1.59 -15.95 72.46
CA GLN A 88 -1.14 -15.27 71.25
C GLN A 88 -0.63 -16.23 70.15
N GLU A 89 0.08 -17.30 70.53
CA GLU A 89 0.53 -18.34 69.59
C GLU A 89 -0.65 -19.10 68.95
N THR A 90 -1.65 -19.42 69.78
CA THR A 90 -2.87 -20.06 69.31
C THR A 90 -3.64 -19.13 68.36
N GLN A 91 -3.69 -17.81 68.64
CA GLN A 91 -4.31 -16.83 67.75
C GLN A 91 -3.61 -16.76 66.38
N ARG A 92 -2.27 -16.76 66.36
CA ARG A 92 -1.47 -16.68 65.11
C ARG A 92 -1.64 -17.90 64.20
N SER A 93 -1.98 -19.06 64.76
CA SER A 93 -2.15 -20.31 64.01
C SER A 93 -3.60 -20.60 63.60
N ALA A 94 -4.56 -19.82 64.09
CA ALA A 94 -5.97 -20.01 63.75
C ALA A 94 -6.27 -19.62 62.29
N THR A 95 -7.11 -20.41 61.62
CA THR A 95 -7.55 -20.18 60.24
C THR A 95 -9.09 -20.20 60.15
N GLY A 96 -9.63 -19.65 59.07
CA GLY A 96 -11.08 -19.57 58.85
C GLY A 96 -11.80 -18.79 59.97
N THR A 97 -12.92 -19.32 60.44
CA THR A 97 -13.75 -18.66 61.47
C THR A 97 -13.21 -18.80 62.89
N ALA A 98 -12.15 -19.59 63.10
CA ALA A 98 -11.62 -19.95 64.42
C ALA A 98 -12.69 -20.55 65.38
N SER A 99 -13.77 -21.14 64.86
CA SER A 99 -14.87 -21.67 65.67
C SER A 99 -14.38 -22.71 66.69
N GLY A 100 -14.62 -22.47 67.97
CA GLY A 100 -14.24 -23.36 69.07
C GLY A 100 -12.87 -23.07 69.68
N PHE A 101 -12.16 -22.04 69.19
CA PHE A 101 -10.94 -21.49 69.76
C PHE A 101 -11.10 -21.17 71.25
N THR A 102 -12.14 -20.43 71.64
CA THR A 102 -12.32 -20.00 73.04
C THR A 102 -12.56 -21.19 73.94
N SER A 103 -13.48 -22.06 73.55
CA SER A 103 -13.81 -23.26 74.32
C SER A 103 -12.63 -24.23 74.44
N GLY A 104 -11.85 -24.41 73.38
CA GLY A 104 -10.66 -25.26 73.39
C GLY A 104 -9.57 -24.68 74.29
N PHE A 105 -9.30 -23.38 74.18
CA PHE A 105 -8.30 -22.72 75.00
C PHE A 105 -8.65 -22.73 76.49
N LEU A 106 -9.91 -22.43 76.84
CA LEU A 106 -10.39 -22.47 78.23
C LEU A 106 -10.37 -23.88 78.81
N LYS A 107 -10.64 -24.91 78.00
CA LYS A 107 -10.52 -26.31 78.45
C LYS A 107 -9.09 -26.63 78.87
N ASP A 108 -8.10 -26.29 78.04
CA ASP A 108 -6.69 -26.51 78.39
C ASP A 108 -6.31 -25.72 79.66
N TYR A 109 -6.82 -24.48 79.79
CA TYR A 109 -6.56 -23.62 80.96
C TYR A 109 -7.18 -24.20 82.24
N ASP A 110 -8.41 -24.69 82.17
CA ASP A 110 -9.10 -25.34 83.28
C ASP A 110 -8.37 -26.61 83.73
N GLU A 111 -7.86 -27.42 82.78
CA GLU A 111 -7.06 -28.61 83.10
C GLU A 111 -5.75 -28.25 83.82
N TYR A 112 -5.04 -27.23 83.35
CA TYR A 112 -3.82 -26.73 83.99
C TYR A 112 -4.06 -26.17 85.39
N THR A 113 -5.09 -25.34 85.55
CA THR A 113 -5.39 -24.71 86.84
C THR A 113 -5.84 -25.72 87.88
N ASN A 114 -6.67 -26.70 87.50
CA ASN A 114 -7.07 -27.80 88.39
C ASN A 114 -5.86 -28.60 88.88
N LYS A 115 -4.96 -28.99 87.96
CA LYS A 115 -3.72 -29.71 88.30
C LYS A 115 -2.78 -28.87 89.17
N THR A 116 -2.68 -27.57 88.91
CA THR A 116 -1.84 -26.66 89.71
C THR A 116 -2.39 -26.53 91.14
N LEU A 117 -3.72 -26.45 91.29
CA LEU A 117 -4.36 -26.36 92.60
C LEU A 117 -4.14 -27.62 93.45
N GLU A 118 -4.06 -28.82 92.86
CA GLU A 118 -3.78 -30.08 93.59
C GLU A 118 -2.48 -30.04 94.41
N ASN A 119 -1.51 -29.20 94.02
CA ASN A 119 -0.25 -29.03 94.77
C ASN A 119 -0.40 -28.22 96.07
N TYR A 120 -1.55 -27.58 96.30
CA TYR A 120 -1.83 -26.78 97.50
C TYR A 120 -2.89 -27.45 98.38
N PRO A 121 -2.66 -27.58 99.71
CA PRO A 121 -3.61 -28.22 100.62
C PRO A 121 -5.00 -27.58 100.57
N GLU A 122 -6.02 -28.40 100.73
CA GLU A 122 -7.41 -27.96 100.77
C GLU A 122 -7.63 -27.00 101.97
N GLY A 123 -8.23 -25.84 101.70
CA GLY A 123 -8.43 -24.80 102.73
C GLY A 123 -7.21 -23.93 103.06
N SER A 124 -6.05 -24.10 102.40
CA SER A 124 -4.89 -23.21 102.58
C SER A 124 -5.13 -21.79 102.02
N ALA A 125 -4.42 -20.79 102.56
CA ALA A 125 -4.49 -19.41 102.08
C ALA A 125 -3.98 -19.28 100.63
N GLY A 126 -2.88 -19.97 100.29
CA GLY A 126 -2.34 -20.02 98.93
C GLY A 126 -3.31 -20.62 97.91
N ARG A 127 -4.02 -21.71 98.26
CA ARG A 127 -5.05 -22.30 97.37
C ARG A 127 -6.20 -21.32 97.09
N ARG A 128 -6.71 -20.62 98.11
CA ARG A 128 -7.77 -19.60 97.93
C ARG A 128 -7.30 -18.43 97.07
N TYR A 129 -6.07 -17.98 97.28
CA TYR A 129 -5.46 -16.92 96.48
C TYR A 129 -5.37 -17.34 94.99
N LEU A 130 -4.80 -18.51 94.71
CA LEU A 130 -4.70 -19.05 93.35
C LEU A 130 -6.06 -19.29 92.69
N GLN A 131 -7.05 -19.77 93.44
CA GLN A 131 -8.42 -19.92 92.93
C GLN A 131 -8.98 -18.58 92.45
N HIS A 132 -8.82 -17.52 93.23
CA HIS A 132 -9.28 -16.18 92.84
C HIS A 132 -8.54 -15.68 91.60
N GLU A 133 -7.21 -15.79 91.57
CA GLU A 133 -6.39 -15.37 90.42
C GLU A 133 -6.74 -16.14 89.14
N PHE A 134 -6.87 -17.48 89.22
CA PHE A 134 -7.23 -18.30 88.08
C PHE A 134 -8.63 -18.00 87.55
N ILE A 135 -9.60 -17.69 88.42
CA ILE A 135 -10.93 -17.26 87.98
C ILE A 135 -10.85 -15.95 87.17
N GLN A 136 -10.07 -14.97 87.64
CA GLN A 136 -9.90 -13.69 86.95
C GLN A 136 -9.20 -13.85 85.60
N GLN A 137 -8.12 -14.62 85.56
CA GLN A 137 -7.40 -14.93 84.32
C GLN A 137 -8.28 -15.70 83.33
N ARG A 138 -9.06 -16.69 83.80
CA ARG A 138 -10.02 -17.43 82.98
C ARG A 138 -11.05 -16.50 82.35
N GLN A 139 -11.61 -15.56 83.12
CA GLN A 139 -12.55 -14.57 82.60
C GLN A 139 -11.92 -13.67 81.54
N PHE A 140 -10.68 -13.24 81.74
CA PHE A 140 -9.92 -12.48 80.75
C PHE A 140 -9.76 -13.27 79.42
N PHE A 141 -9.32 -14.53 79.49
CA PHE A 141 -9.15 -15.36 78.29
C PHE A 141 -10.47 -15.70 77.61
N ALA A 142 -11.55 -15.87 78.37
CA ALA A 142 -12.88 -16.11 77.81
C ALA A 142 -13.37 -14.91 76.98
N LEU A 143 -13.23 -13.70 77.51
CA LEU A 143 -13.59 -12.47 76.80
C LEU A 143 -12.72 -12.24 75.56
N LYS A 144 -11.40 -12.36 75.71
CA LYS A 144 -10.45 -12.16 74.59
C LYS A 144 -10.60 -13.23 73.51
N GLY A 145 -10.88 -14.47 73.90
CA GLY A 145 -11.15 -15.56 72.96
C GLY A 145 -12.40 -15.27 72.13
N ALA A 146 -13.50 -14.89 72.80
CA ALA A 146 -14.76 -14.59 72.14
C ALA A 146 -14.63 -13.38 71.18
N GLU A 147 -13.89 -12.33 71.58
CA GLU A 147 -13.55 -11.20 70.70
C GLU A 147 -12.76 -11.64 69.46
N PHE A 148 -11.79 -12.53 69.63
CA PHE A 148 -10.97 -13.05 68.54
C PHE A 148 -11.78 -13.91 67.56
N GLU A 149 -12.57 -14.86 68.06
CA GLU A 149 -13.47 -15.68 67.23
C GLU A 149 -14.45 -14.83 66.43
N ASN A 150 -15.05 -13.82 67.07
CA ASN A 150 -15.97 -12.91 66.39
C ASN A 150 -15.28 -12.09 65.27
N THR A 151 -14.03 -11.67 65.52
CA THR A 151 -13.20 -10.98 64.52
C THR A 151 -12.85 -11.89 63.34
N MET A 152 -12.40 -13.12 63.59
CA MET A 152 -12.06 -14.10 62.57
C MET A 152 -13.28 -14.51 61.73
N PHE A 153 -14.42 -14.69 62.38
CA PHE A 153 -15.70 -14.97 61.73
C PHE A 153 -16.11 -13.84 60.78
N THR A 154 -16.00 -12.58 61.22
CA THR A 154 -16.32 -11.40 60.39
C THR A 154 -15.36 -11.27 59.20
N ASN A 155 -14.05 -11.38 59.43
CA ASN A 155 -13.03 -11.31 58.38
C ASN A 155 -13.21 -12.40 57.31
N THR A 156 -13.54 -13.62 57.71
CA THR A 156 -13.81 -14.74 56.79
C THR A 156 -14.99 -14.42 55.87
N LYS A 157 -16.08 -13.85 56.41
CA LYS A 157 -17.21 -13.43 55.59
C LYS A 157 -16.83 -12.34 54.59
N LEU A 158 -16.06 -11.33 55.01
CA LEU A 158 -15.60 -10.26 54.13
C LEU A 158 -14.75 -10.81 52.97
N ASN A 159 -13.82 -11.72 53.27
CA ASN A 159 -12.98 -12.37 52.25
C ASN A 159 -13.80 -13.20 51.27
N ASN A 160 -14.77 -13.99 51.75
CA ASN A 160 -15.64 -14.79 50.88
C ASN A 160 -16.45 -13.91 49.90
N VAL A 161 -16.94 -12.75 50.35
CA VAL A 161 -17.63 -11.80 49.46
C VAL A 161 -16.66 -11.21 48.42
N LYS A 162 -15.42 -10.90 48.81
CA LYS A 162 -14.38 -10.41 47.89
C LYS A 162 -14.05 -11.45 46.82
N ASP A 163 -13.84 -12.70 47.20
CA ASP A 163 -13.51 -13.79 46.28
C ASP A 163 -14.67 -14.07 45.31
N MET A 164 -15.91 -14.10 45.82
CA MET A 164 -17.10 -14.17 44.99
C MET A 164 -17.17 -13.01 44.00
N THR A 165 -16.88 -11.79 44.44
CA THR A 165 -16.89 -10.60 43.58
C THR A 165 -15.89 -10.75 42.44
N GLN A 166 -14.68 -11.23 42.72
CA GLN A 166 -13.65 -11.47 41.71
C GLN A 166 -14.06 -12.58 40.73
N ASN A 167 -14.61 -13.69 41.22
CA ASN A 167 -15.08 -14.80 40.38
C ASN A 167 -16.21 -14.36 39.43
N ASN A 168 -17.20 -13.63 39.96
CA ASN A 168 -18.28 -13.10 39.15
C ASN A 168 -17.79 -12.01 38.17
N ALA A 169 -16.80 -11.19 38.56
CA ALA A 169 -16.19 -10.23 37.65
C ALA A 169 -15.48 -10.96 36.49
N ALA A 170 -14.82 -12.10 36.74
CA ALA A 170 -14.22 -12.91 35.68
C ALA A 170 -15.28 -13.43 34.68
N ILE A 171 -16.50 -13.74 35.14
CA ILE A 171 -17.63 -14.07 34.26
C ILE A 171 -18.01 -12.85 33.40
N LEU A 172 -18.14 -11.66 34.00
CA LEU A 172 -18.46 -10.43 33.27
C LEU A 172 -17.41 -10.01 32.25
N ALA A 173 -16.14 -10.35 32.50
CA ALA A 173 -15.06 -10.12 31.55
C ALA A 173 -15.18 -10.97 30.28
N GLN A 174 -16.01 -12.03 30.29
CA GLN A 174 -16.28 -12.90 29.14
C GLN A 174 -17.66 -12.64 28.56
N ASP A 175 -18.67 -12.52 29.41
CA ASP A 175 -20.06 -12.27 29.02
C ASP A 175 -20.61 -11.09 29.85
N PRO A 176 -20.54 -9.85 29.32
CA PRO A 176 -21.03 -8.70 30.04
C PRO A 176 -22.55 -8.79 30.28
N SER A 177 -23.32 -9.50 29.44
CA SER A 177 -24.79 -9.59 29.55
C SER A 177 -25.27 -10.16 30.90
N GLN A 178 -24.40 -10.89 31.62
CA GLN A 178 -24.65 -11.41 32.96
C GLN A 178 -24.65 -10.34 34.06
N TYR A 179 -24.38 -9.06 33.75
CA TYR A 179 -24.18 -7.99 34.73
C TYR A 179 -25.28 -7.91 35.79
N ALA A 180 -26.55 -7.83 35.38
CA ALA A 180 -27.66 -7.75 36.31
C ALA A 180 -27.78 -9.02 37.17
N ALA A 181 -27.59 -10.19 36.57
CA ALA A 181 -27.67 -11.47 37.27
C ALA A 181 -26.55 -11.61 38.32
N MET A 182 -25.30 -11.27 37.96
CA MET A 182 -24.16 -11.33 38.87
C MET A 182 -24.30 -10.30 39.99
N LYS A 183 -24.75 -9.08 39.69
CA LYS A 183 -25.00 -8.03 40.70
C LYS A 183 -26.06 -8.49 41.70
N ALA A 184 -27.21 -8.98 41.22
CA ALA A 184 -28.28 -9.48 42.07
C ALA A 184 -27.83 -10.66 42.95
N LYS A 185 -27.07 -11.61 42.38
CA LYS A 185 -26.49 -12.74 43.13
C LYS A 185 -25.58 -12.27 44.26
N SER A 186 -24.67 -11.33 43.97
CA SER A 186 -23.74 -10.79 44.96
C SER A 186 -24.47 -10.03 46.07
N TYR A 187 -25.49 -9.23 45.72
CA TYR A 187 -26.28 -8.48 46.69
C TYR A 187 -27.05 -9.41 47.63
N ALA A 188 -27.71 -10.45 47.09
CA ALA A 188 -28.41 -11.44 47.91
C ALA A 188 -27.47 -12.14 48.91
N MET A 189 -26.25 -12.46 48.49
CA MET A 189 -25.25 -13.08 49.36
C MET A 189 -24.72 -12.11 50.44
N ILE A 190 -24.51 -10.85 50.10
CA ILE A 190 -24.15 -9.81 51.06
C ILE A 190 -25.28 -9.60 52.08
N ASP A 191 -26.53 -9.57 51.63
CA ASP A 191 -27.69 -9.36 52.50
C ASP A 191 -27.90 -10.54 53.47
N ALA A 192 -27.62 -11.77 53.02
CA ALA A 192 -27.67 -12.99 53.83
C ALA A 192 -26.43 -13.21 54.73
N SER A 193 -25.40 -12.34 54.67
CA SER A 193 -24.13 -12.55 55.38
C SER A 193 -24.20 -12.37 56.90
N GLY A 194 -25.21 -11.68 57.41
CA GLY A 194 -25.32 -11.29 58.83
C GLY A 194 -24.29 -10.26 59.29
N LEU A 195 -23.69 -9.51 58.36
CA LEU A 195 -22.82 -8.35 58.65
C LEU A 195 -23.64 -7.11 59.06
N SER A 196 -22.97 -6.11 59.65
CA SER A 196 -23.62 -4.84 59.96
C SER A 196 -24.04 -4.09 58.70
N GLU A 197 -25.01 -3.17 58.84
CA GLU A 197 -25.51 -2.40 57.69
C GLU A 197 -24.41 -1.61 56.98
N ILE A 198 -23.50 -1.02 57.74
CA ILE A 198 -22.37 -0.25 57.22
C ILE A 198 -21.42 -1.14 56.40
N GLU A 199 -21.14 -2.36 56.86
CA GLU A 199 -20.28 -3.31 56.15
C GLU A 199 -20.96 -3.82 54.88
N ARG A 200 -22.25 -4.15 54.93
CA ARG A 200 -23.01 -4.56 53.74
C ARG A 200 -23.00 -3.47 52.67
N GLN A 201 -23.21 -2.21 53.06
CA GLN A 201 -23.21 -1.09 52.12
C GLN A 201 -21.84 -0.90 51.45
N LYS A 202 -20.75 -0.95 52.24
CA LYS A 202 -19.37 -0.88 51.69
C LYS A 202 -19.07 -2.01 50.71
N LEU A 203 -19.52 -3.24 51.00
CA LEU A 203 -19.34 -4.38 50.10
C LEU A 203 -20.15 -4.22 48.81
N LYS A 204 -21.38 -3.72 48.88
CA LYS A 204 -22.20 -3.44 47.68
C LYS A 204 -21.54 -2.37 46.80
N GLU A 205 -21.00 -1.32 47.38
CA GLU A 205 -20.22 -0.30 46.65
C GLU A 205 -18.97 -0.89 45.97
N GLN A 206 -18.27 -1.80 46.66
CA GLN A 206 -17.11 -2.49 46.09
C GLN A 206 -17.51 -3.42 44.92
N VAL A 207 -18.62 -4.15 45.04
CA VAL A 207 -19.20 -4.97 43.96
C VAL A 207 -19.54 -4.11 42.76
N ASP A 208 -20.25 -3.00 42.97
CA ASP A 208 -20.66 -2.08 41.91
C ASP A 208 -19.45 -1.50 41.18
N GLY A 209 -18.46 -1.01 41.92
CA GLY A 209 -17.22 -0.49 41.35
C GLY A 209 -16.50 -1.52 40.48
N THR A 210 -16.37 -2.75 40.98
CA THR A 210 -15.71 -3.85 40.26
C THR A 210 -16.46 -4.23 38.99
N TYR A 211 -17.79 -4.38 39.06
CA TYR A 211 -18.58 -4.85 37.92
C TYR A 211 -18.72 -3.78 36.85
N LYS A 212 -18.91 -2.51 37.22
CA LYS A 212 -18.91 -1.37 36.28
C LYS A 212 -17.59 -1.31 35.52
N TYR A 213 -16.48 -1.36 36.25
CA TYR A 213 -15.16 -1.32 35.66
C TYR A 213 -14.93 -2.47 34.67
N THR A 214 -15.18 -3.71 35.09
CA THR A 214 -14.95 -4.90 34.26
C THR A 214 -15.79 -4.89 32.99
N THR A 215 -17.07 -4.53 33.11
CA THR A 215 -17.99 -4.47 31.97
C THR A 215 -17.58 -3.41 30.97
N MET A 216 -17.26 -2.19 31.44
CA MET A 216 -16.86 -1.12 30.53
C MET A 216 -15.50 -1.40 29.89
N ASN A 217 -14.60 -2.08 30.60
CA ASN A 217 -13.32 -2.51 30.06
C ASN A 217 -13.48 -3.62 28.99
N TYR A 218 -14.49 -4.50 29.12
CA TYR A 218 -14.83 -5.45 28.06
C TYR A 218 -15.14 -4.73 26.75
N TYR A 219 -16.01 -3.72 26.78
CA TYR A 219 -16.34 -2.96 25.57
C TYR A 219 -15.13 -2.19 25.05
N LEU A 220 -14.35 -1.56 25.92
CA LEU A 220 -13.14 -0.84 25.51
C LEU A 220 -12.15 -1.74 24.74
N LEU A 221 -11.95 -2.98 25.21
CA LEU A 221 -10.99 -3.90 24.61
C LEU A 221 -11.55 -4.66 23.39
N ASN A 222 -12.82 -5.06 23.42
CA ASN A 222 -13.37 -5.97 22.42
C ASN A 222 -14.21 -5.25 21.36
N ASN A 223 -15.05 -4.31 21.77
CA ASN A 223 -15.97 -3.61 20.87
C ASN A 223 -16.20 -2.16 21.31
N PRO A 224 -15.21 -1.27 21.08
CA PRO A 224 -15.26 0.09 21.59
C PRO A 224 -16.33 0.95 20.90
N GLU A 225 -16.73 0.61 19.68
CA GLU A 225 -17.85 1.24 18.98
C GLU A 225 -19.19 0.90 19.65
N ALA A 226 -19.44 -0.38 19.96
CA ALA A 226 -20.64 -0.76 20.71
C ALA A 226 -20.67 -0.10 22.10
N GLY A 227 -19.55 -0.08 22.82
CA GLY A 227 -19.46 0.61 24.11
C GLY A 227 -19.69 2.12 24.01
N LEU A 228 -19.17 2.76 22.96
CA LEU A 228 -19.39 4.19 22.70
C LEU A 228 -20.86 4.45 22.41
N ASN A 229 -21.49 3.63 21.56
CA ASN A 229 -22.91 3.72 21.22
C ASN A 229 -23.80 3.46 22.45
N MET A 230 -23.38 2.64 23.41
CA MET A 230 -24.12 2.47 24.67
C MET A 230 -24.13 3.72 25.56
N LEU A 231 -23.01 4.47 25.60
CA LEU A 231 -22.87 5.65 26.47
C LEU A 231 -23.31 6.95 25.80
N ARG A 232 -23.10 7.03 24.49
CA ARG A 232 -23.49 8.11 23.62
C ARG A 232 -24.22 7.45 22.45
N PRO A 233 -25.51 7.09 22.64
CA PRO A 233 -26.32 6.61 21.55
C PRO A 233 -26.15 7.54 20.37
N SER A 234 -25.64 7.00 19.27
CA SER A 234 -25.75 7.69 18.00
C SER A 234 -27.24 7.66 17.71
N VAL A 235 -27.91 8.82 17.81
CA VAL A 235 -29.36 8.96 17.56
C VAL A 235 -29.78 8.14 16.34
N GLY A 236 -30.35 6.95 16.53
CA GLY A 236 -30.70 6.06 15.41
C GLY A 236 -30.43 4.56 15.58
N GLN A 237 -31.24 3.91 16.40
CA GLN A 237 -31.88 2.66 15.97
C GLN A 237 -33.40 2.85 16.03
N LEU A 238 -33.88 3.83 15.25
CA LEU A 238 -35.27 3.88 14.86
C LEU A 238 -35.50 2.69 13.89
N PRO A 239 -36.67 2.02 13.91
CA PRO A 239 -36.89 0.84 13.07
C PRO A 239 -36.54 1.12 11.60
N GLU A 240 -35.75 0.23 10.99
CA GLU A 240 -35.35 0.37 9.59
C GLU A 240 -36.60 0.50 8.70
N GLY A 241 -36.52 1.37 7.68
CA GLY A 241 -37.65 1.67 6.80
C GLY A 241 -38.61 2.73 7.34
N THR A 242 -38.42 3.25 8.56
CA THR A 242 -39.20 4.41 9.04
C THR A 242 -38.66 5.74 8.52
N PRO A 243 -39.52 6.76 8.30
CA PRO A 243 -39.08 8.12 7.96
C PRO A 243 -38.06 8.70 8.94
N GLN A 244 -38.22 8.39 10.23
CA GLN A 244 -37.33 8.82 11.30
C GLN A 244 -35.93 8.21 11.15
N ALA A 245 -35.85 6.90 10.88
CA ALA A 245 -34.56 6.23 10.66
C ALA A 245 -33.83 6.83 9.45
N GLU A 246 -34.56 7.13 8.38
CA GLU A 246 -34.02 7.75 7.18
C GLU A 246 -33.51 9.17 7.44
N VAL A 247 -34.32 10.01 8.11
CA VAL A 247 -33.90 11.36 8.50
C VAL A 247 -32.67 11.32 9.40
N ALA A 248 -32.63 10.44 10.39
CA ALA A 248 -31.50 10.33 11.29
C ALA A 248 -30.21 9.88 10.57
N ARG A 249 -30.33 8.92 9.65
CA ARG A 249 -29.24 8.42 8.81
C ARG A 249 -28.68 9.53 7.91
N VAL A 250 -29.55 10.22 7.18
CA VAL A 250 -29.16 11.26 6.22
C VAL A 250 -28.63 12.50 6.94
N ALA A 251 -29.22 12.88 8.08
CA ALA A 251 -28.70 13.96 8.92
C ALA A 251 -27.25 13.68 9.37
N ARG A 252 -26.98 12.45 9.83
CA ARG A 252 -25.64 12.03 10.23
C ARG A 252 -24.65 12.05 9.07
N GLN A 253 -25.04 11.61 7.88
CA GLN A 253 -24.21 11.66 6.68
C GLN A 253 -23.83 13.10 6.30
N GLY A 254 -24.73 14.06 6.52
CA GLY A 254 -24.47 15.49 6.34
C GLY A 254 -23.76 16.18 7.51
N GLY A 255 -23.34 15.44 8.54
CA GLY A 255 -22.64 15.99 9.71
C GLY A 255 -23.54 16.75 10.69
N LEU A 256 -24.86 16.56 10.61
CA LEU A 256 -25.85 17.19 11.49
C LEU A 256 -26.20 16.28 12.68
N ASP A 257 -26.50 16.87 13.84
CA ASP A 257 -27.05 16.13 14.98
C ASP A 257 -28.41 15.52 14.60
N PRO A 258 -28.55 14.17 14.59
CA PRO A 258 -29.80 13.57 14.17
C PRO A 258 -30.96 13.85 15.13
N LEU A 259 -30.72 14.14 16.41
CA LEU A 259 -31.78 14.52 17.34
C LEU A 259 -32.40 15.86 16.95
N TYR A 260 -31.55 16.78 16.48
CA TYR A 260 -32.01 18.05 15.96
C TYR A 260 -32.85 17.85 14.70
N ALA A 261 -32.38 17.06 13.73
CA ALA A 261 -33.13 16.80 12.50
C ALA A 261 -34.47 16.10 12.77
N LEU A 262 -34.50 15.13 13.68
CA LEU A 262 -35.74 14.46 14.10
C LEU A 262 -36.72 15.44 14.76
N ALA A 263 -36.25 16.28 15.68
CA ALA A 263 -37.08 17.27 16.34
C ALA A 263 -37.68 18.27 15.34
N VAL A 264 -36.89 18.76 14.39
CA VAL A 264 -37.40 19.70 13.37
C VAL A 264 -38.37 19.01 12.42
N GLY A 265 -38.02 17.85 11.83
CA GLY A 265 -38.93 17.12 10.94
C GLY A 265 -40.24 16.71 11.62
N GLY A 266 -40.17 16.36 12.90
CA GLY A 266 -41.33 16.10 13.76
C GLY A 266 -42.25 17.31 13.93
N MET A 267 -41.68 18.47 14.30
CA MET A 267 -42.45 19.72 14.50
C MET A 267 -43.03 20.27 13.19
N GLU A 268 -42.28 20.19 12.09
CA GLU A 268 -42.66 20.84 10.83
C GLU A 268 -43.77 20.07 10.10
N SER A 269 -43.72 18.74 10.11
CA SER A 269 -44.65 17.93 9.28
C SER A 269 -44.98 16.55 9.84
N GLY A 270 -44.31 16.09 10.91
CA GLY A 270 -44.34 14.67 11.28
C GLY A 270 -43.67 13.77 10.23
N PHE A 271 -42.66 14.29 9.52
CA PHE A 271 -41.93 13.62 8.43
C PHE A 271 -42.71 13.40 7.12
N ASP A 272 -43.87 14.04 6.96
CA ASP A 272 -44.66 13.94 5.73
C ASP A 272 -44.02 14.76 4.59
N THR A 273 -43.45 14.06 3.61
CA THR A 273 -42.85 14.66 2.41
C THR A 273 -43.82 15.43 1.52
N ALA A 274 -45.13 15.21 1.68
CA ALA A 274 -46.20 15.87 0.93
C ALA A 274 -46.93 16.98 1.72
N ALA A 275 -46.51 17.25 2.96
CA ALA A 275 -47.12 18.29 3.80
C ALA A 275 -47.11 19.66 3.10
N LYS A 276 -48.22 20.40 3.24
CA LYS A 276 -48.37 21.76 2.70
C LYS A 276 -48.97 22.67 3.77
N SER A 277 -48.30 23.80 4.01
CA SER A 277 -48.84 24.85 4.87
C SER A 277 -50.10 25.46 4.27
N LYS A 278 -51.09 25.78 5.13
CA LYS A 278 -52.31 26.50 4.73
C LYS A 278 -52.11 28.02 4.63
N THR A 279 -51.01 28.53 5.18
CA THR A 279 -50.77 29.96 5.37
C THR A 279 -49.49 30.46 4.71
N SER A 280 -48.72 29.57 4.07
CA SER A 280 -47.46 29.90 3.38
C SER A 280 -47.16 28.92 2.25
N THR A 281 -46.10 29.20 1.48
CA THR A 281 -45.58 28.29 0.45
C THR A 281 -44.73 27.15 1.02
N ALA A 282 -44.73 26.94 2.35
CA ALA A 282 -43.91 25.92 2.98
C ALA A 282 -44.43 24.51 2.67
N LYS A 283 -43.54 23.63 2.20
CA LYS A 283 -43.85 22.26 1.78
C LYS A 283 -42.82 21.23 2.26
N GLY A 284 -43.29 20.02 2.50
CA GLY A 284 -42.49 18.82 2.72
C GLY A 284 -42.00 18.64 4.16
N ALA A 285 -41.12 17.65 4.36
CA ALA A 285 -40.76 17.10 5.66
C ALA A 285 -40.20 18.15 6.64
N PHE A 286 -39.52 19.18 6.10
CA PHE A 286 -38.94 20.30 6.84
C PHE A 286 -39.52 21.66 6.41
N GLN A 287 -40.72 21.67 5.81
CA GLN A 287 -41.50 22.87 5.51
C GLN A 287 -40.73 23.99 4.79
N PHE A 288 -39.96 23.63 3.76
CA PHE A 288 -39.23 24.60 2.94
C PHE A 288 -40.18 25.50 2.15
N THR A 289 -39.99 26.82 2.21
CA THR A 289 -40.67 27.78 1.32
C THR A 289 -40.20 27.63 -0.13
N ASP A 290 -40.98 28.06 -1.12
CA ASP A 290 -40.60 27.97 -2.55
C ASP A 290 -39.22 28.62 -2.84
N ALA A 291 -38.92 29.75 -2.19
CA ALA A 291 -37.62 30.41 -2.30
C ALA A 291 -36.48 29.55 -1.75
N THR A 292 -36.68 28.95 -0.57
CA THR A 292 -35.68 28.07 0.06
C THR A 292 -35.51 26.77 -0.73
N ARG A 293 -36.59 26.20 -1.26
CA ARG A 293 -36.54 25.01 -2.14
C ARG A 293 -35.69 25.28 -3.38
N LYS A 294 -35.91 26.41 -4.05
CA LYS A 294 -35.11 26.82 -5.21
C LYS A 294 -33.63 27.00 -4.85
N ARG A 295 -33.33 27.60 -3.70
CA ARG A 295 -31.94 27.80 -3.22
C ARG A 295 -31.18 26.49 -3.06
N TYR A 296 -31.82 25.44 -2.54
CA TYR A 296 -31.19 24.14 -2.31
C TYR A 296 -31.51 23.08 -3.38
N GLY A 297 -32.10 23.49 -4.51
CA GLY A 297 -32.34 22.62 -5.66
C GLY A 297 -33.40 21.53 -5.45
N LEU A 298 -34.37 21.75 -4.56
CA LEU A 298 -35.44 20.77 -4.29
C LEU A 298 -36.51 20.78 -5.37
N SER A 299 -36.72 19.65 -6.04
CA SER A 299 -37.83 19.41 -6.97
C SER A 299 -39.17 19.27 -6.23
N GLU A 300 -40.32 19.44 -6.92
CA GLU A 300 -41.65 19.33 -6.27
C GLU A 300 -41.91 17.94 -5.65
N ASN A 301 -41.36 16.87 -6.23
CA ASN A 301 -41.56 15.48 -5.79
C ASN A 301 -40.33 14.90 -5.06
N ALA A 302 -39.50 15.76 -4.45
CA ALA A 302 -38.29 15.34 -3.76
C ALA A 302 -38.56 14.30 -2.67
N THR A 303 -37.77 13.24 -2.65
CA THR A 303 -37.79 12.16 -1.65
C THR A 303 -37.43 12.66 -0.26
N LEU A 304 -37.73 11.88 0.77
CA LEU A 304 -37.35 12.22 2.15
C LEU A 304 -35.83 12.39 2.31
N GLN A 305 -35.03 11.57 1.61
CA GLN A 305 -33.58 11.71 1.58
C GLN A 305 -33.17 13.07 0.99
N GLU A 306 -33.65 13.41 -0.20
CA GLU A 306 -33.31 14.69 -0.87
C GLU A 306 -33.74 15.90 -0.03
N GLN A 307 -34.90 15.83 0.61
CA GLN A 307 -35.38 16.87 1.53
C GLN A 307 -34.49 16.98 2.77
N THR A 308 -34.00 15.86 3.31
CA THR A 308 -33.08 15.85 4.45
C THR A 308 -31.68 16.33 4.07
N ASP A 309 -31.18 16.01 2.87
CA ASP A 309 -29.91 16.53 2.35
C ASP A 309 -29.95 18.05 2.15
N ALA A 310 -31.05 18.58 1.64
CA ALA A 310 -31.27 20.02 1.57
C ALA A 310 -31.37 20.65 2.97
N PHE A 311 -31.96 19.94 3.93
CA PHE A 311 -32.06 20.40 5.32
C PHE A 311 -30.70 20.45 6.01
N ASN A 312 -29.82 19.48 5.73
CA ASN A 312 -28.44 19.52 6.17
C ASN A 312 -27.75 20.79 5.66
N LYS A 313 -27.82 21.06 4.35
CA LYS A 313 -27.21 22.26 3.74
C LYS A 313 -27.75 23.56 4.34
N LEU A 314 -29.08 23.68 4.49
CA LEU A 314 -29.71 24.83 5.14
C LEU A 314 -29.22 25.00 6.58
N THR A 315 -29.14 23.90 7.33
CA THR A 315 -28.72 23.95 8.73
C THR A 315 -27.23 24.30 8.84
N THR A 316 -26.38 23.79 7.96
CA THR A 316 -24.96 24.17 7.88
C THR A 316 -24.80 25.67 7.59
N ASP A 317 -25.60 26.24 6.67
CA ASP A 317 -25.60 27.68 6.41
C ASP A 317 -25.99 28.48 7.66
N ASN A 318 -27.05 28.06 8.36
CA ASN A 318 -27.49 28.69 9.61
C ASN A 318 -26.44 28.56 10.72
N LEU A 319 -25.80 27.39 10.84
CA LEU A 319 -24.73 27.14 11.80
C LEU A 319 -23.55 28.08 11.57
N ASN A 320 -23.09 28.21 10.33
CA ASN A 320 -22.00 29.11 9.97
C ASN A 320 -22.33 30.58 10.28
N GLN A 321 -23.56 31.02 10.00
CA GLN A 321 -24.02 32.36 10.33
C GLN A 321 -24.07 32.61 11.84
N LEU A 322 -24.61 31.68 12.62
CA LEU A 322 -24.67 31.79 14.07
C LEU A 322 -23.28 31.75 14.71
N ARG A 323 -22.39 30.86 14.25
CA ARG A 323 -21.01 30.77 14.74
C ARG A 323 -20.27 32.11 14.59
N GLY A 324 -20.38 32.74 13.41
CA GLY A 324 -19.80 34.06 13.17
C GLY A 324 -20.42 35.17 14.04
N GLY A 325 -21.69 35.03 14.40
CA GLY A 325 -22.35 35.96 15.31
C GLY A 325 -21.95 35.78 16.77
N LEU A 326 -21.99 34.54 17.27
CA LEU A 326 -21.85 34.21 18.70
C LEU A 326 -20.39 34.04 19.14
N GLY A 327 -19.47 33.79 18.22
CA GLY A 327 -18.08 33.46 18.56
C GLY A 327 -17.90 32.10 19.24
N ARG A 328 -18.94 31.25 19.22
CA ARG A 328 -18.96 29.88 19.74
C ARG A 328 -19.87 28.99 18.91
N GLU A 329 -19.79 27.68 19.10
CA GLU A 329 -20.76 26.75 18.51
C GLU A 329 -22.18 27.06 19.02
N PRO A 330 -23.17 27.17 18.12
CA PRO A 330 -24.58 27.30 18.49
C PRO A 330 -25.12 25.95 19.00
N SER A 331 -26.01 25.99 20.00
CA SER A 331 -26.74 24.79 20.45
C SER A 331 -27.86 24.41 19.48
N ASN A 332 -28.40 23.19 19.59
CA ASN A 332 -29.54 22.77 18.77
C ASN A 332 -30.78 23.66 18.95
N GLN A 333 -30.99 24.19 20.16
CA GLN A 333 -32.06 25.16 20.41
C GLN A 333 -31.84 26.47 19.66
N GLU A 334 -30.58 26.93 19.57
CA GLU A 334 -30.20 28.13 18.84
C GLU A 334 -30.27 27.91 17.32
N LEU A 335 -29.91 26.72 16.85
CA LEU A 335 -30.12 26.31 15.45
C LEU A 335 -31.61 26.24 15.10
N TYR A 336 -32.47 25.77 16.00
CA TYR A 336 -33.91 25.78 15.79
C TYR A 336 -34.46 27.21 15.72
N LEU A 337 -33.95 28.11 16.56
CA LEU A 337 -34.26 29.53 16.47
C LEU A 337 -33.86 30.11 15.10
N ALA A 338 -32.71 29.71 14.55
CA ALA A 338 -32.28 30.09 13.19
C ALA A 338 -33.07 29.40 12.08
N HIS A 339 -33.60 28.21 12.30
CA HIS A 339 -34.53 27.57 11.37
C HIS A 339 -35.81 28.41 11.24
N HIS A 340 -36.34 28.88 12.38
CA HIS A 340 -37.58 29.64 12.43
C HIS A 340 -37.44 31.10 11.95
N PHE A 341 -36.35 31.78 12.32
CA PHE A 341 -36.15 33.22 12.06
C PHE A 341 -35.07 33.53 11.00
N GLY A 342 -34.42 32.51 10.45
CA GLY A 342 -33.18 32.66 9.68
C GLY A 342 -31.97 32.97 10.57
N GLY A 343 -30.76 32.63 10.10
CA GLY A 343 -29.53 32.86 10.88
C GLY A 343 -29.29 34.34 11.27
N GLY A 344 -29.69 35.29 10.42
CA GLY A 344 -29.63 36.72 10.74
C GLY A 344 -30.56 37.15 11.89
N GLY A 345 -31.85 36.78 11.82
CA GLY A 345 -32.84 37.11 12.85
C GLY A 345 -32.55 36.42 14.18
N ALA A 346 -32.09 35.16 14.13
CA ALA A 346 -31.64 34.45 15.33
C ALA A 346 -30.40 35.10 15.96
N ASN A 347 -29.42 35.55 15.17
CA ASN A 347 -28.28 36.31 15.70
C ASN A 347 -28.71 37.62 16.38
N GLN A 348 -29.67 38.34 15.81
CA GLN A 348 -30.21 39.56 16.42
C GLN A 348 -30.86 39.27 17.77
N LEU A 349 -31.71 38.24 17.84
CA LEU A 349 -32.36 37.80 19.07
C LEU A 349 -31.36 37.32 20.13
N LEU A 350 -30.37 36.49 19.75
CA LEU A 350 -29.41 35.90 20.69
C LEU A 350 -28.41 36.92 21.25
N LYS A 351 -28.17 38.03 20.53
CA LYS A 351 -27.28 39.12 20.98
C LYS A 351 -27.99 40.22 21.75
N ALA A 352 -29.31 40.35 21.61
CA ALA A 352 -30.07 41.39 22.26
C ALA A 352 -30.21 41.15 23.78
N ASP A 353 -30.49 42.22 24.52
CA ASP A 353 -30.82 42.13 25.94
C ASP A 353 -32.09 41.28 26.12
N LYS A 354 -31.98 40.22 26.92
CA LYS A 354 -33.07 39.26 27.16
C LYS A 354 -34.27 39.90 27.86
N SER A 355 -34.09 41.02 28.55
CA SER A 355 -35.16 41.76 29.22
C SER A 355 -35.88 42.76 28.31
N ALA A 356 -35.29 43.10 27.14
CA ALA A 356 -35.87 44.07 26.23
C ALA A 356 -37.17 43.54 25.57
N PRO A 357 -38.18 44.39 25.32
CA PRO A 357 -39.34 44.04 24.51
C PRO A 357 -38.91 43.59 23.10
N VAL A 358 -39.47 42.47 22.61
CA VAL A 358 -39.05 41.91 21.31
C VAL A 358 -39.33 42.84 20.13
N SER A 359 -40.30 43.75 20.26
CA SER A 359 -40.61 44.80 19.28
C SER A 359 -39.50 45.85 19.09
N GLN A 360 -38.50 45.87 19.97
CA GLN A 360 -37.31 46.73 19.82
C GLN A 360 -36.20 46.04 19.02
N VAL A 361 -36.30 44.73 18.79
CA VAL A 361 -35.24 43.90 18.21
C VAL A 361 -35.66 43.28 16.88
N VAL A 362 -36.94 42.96 16.74
CA VAL A 362 -37.49 42.28 15.55
C VAL A 362 -38.58 43.16 14.94
N ASP A 363 -38.57 43.27 13.60
CA ASP A 363 -39.56 44.03 12.84
C ASP A 363 -41.01 43.61 13.16
N GLN A 364 -41.91 44.61 13.18
CA GLN A 364 -43.33 44.41 13.46
C GLN A 364 -43.98 43.35 12.55
N LYS A 365 -43.53 43.26 11.30
CA LYS A 365 -44.01 42.25 10.33
C LYS A 365 -43.72 40.81 10.78
N VAL A 366 -42.56 40.56 11.40
CA VAL A 366 -42.20 39.24 11.93
C VAL A 366 -43.02 38.93 13.18
N ILE A 367 -43.29 39.94 14.00
CA ILE A 367 -44.15 39.81 15.19
C ILE A 367 -45.60 39.52 14.78
N ASP A 368 -46.10 40.15 13.72
CA ASP A 368 -47.44 39.88 13.20
C ASP A 368 -47.56 38.49 12.55
N ALA A 369 -46.49 38.02 11.90
CA ALA A 369 -46.40 36.66 11.39
C ALA A 369 -46.28 35.60 12.51
N ASN A 370 -45.86 36.01 13.71
CA ASN A 370 -45.65 35.14 14.87
C ASN A 370 -46.39 35.68 16.10
N PRO A 371 -47.73 35.54 16.16
CA PRO A 371 -48.55 36.17 17.21
C PRO A 371 -48.12 35.85 18.65
N TYR A 372 -47.47 34.70 18.87
CA TYR A 372 -46.93 34.32 20.18
C TYR A 372 -45.86 35.28 20.71
N MET A 373 -45.26 36.14 19.86
CA MET A 373 -44.25 37.13 20.24
C MET A 373 -44.86 38.42 20.80
N LYS A 374 -46.16 38.68 20.59
CA LYS A 374 -46.81 39.95 20.98
C LYS A 374 -46.73 40.16 22.50
N GLY A 375 -46.17 41.31 22.89
CA GLY A 375 -46.04 41.71 24.30
C GLY A 375 -44.95 40.96 25.09
N LYS A 376 -44.06 40.21 24.43
CA LYS A 376 -43.00 39.43 25.08
C LYS A 376 -41.63 40.10 25.03
N THR A 377 -40.76 39.71 25.95
CA THR A 377 -39.34 40.04 25.90
C THR A 377 -38.58 39.11 24.96
N VAL A 378 -37.36 39.50 24.58
CA VAL A 378 -36.44 38.65 23.80
C VAL A 378 -36.20 37.31 24.51
N GLY A 379 -35.95 37.33 25.82
CA GLY A 379 -35.70 36.13 26.62
C GLY A 379 -36.90 35.18 26.65
N GLU A 380 -38.12 35.70 26.73
CA GLU A 380 -39.34 34.90 26.69
C GLU A 380 -39.54 34.23 25.32
N VAL A 381 -39.26 34.95 24.22
CA VAL A 381 -39.37 34.39 22.86
C VAL A 381 -38.37 33.25 22.63
N ILE A 382 -37.12 33.43 23.09
CA ILE A 382 -36.09 32.38 23.04
C ILE A 382 -36.52 31.20 23.91
N ALA A 383 -36.99 31.43 25.14
CA ALA A 383 -37.42 30.37 26.05
C ALA A 383 -38.59 29.56 25.47
N ILE A 384 -39.55 30.20 24.80
CA ILE A 384 -40.67 29.51 24.13
C ILE A 384 -40.15 28.61 23.00
N ASN A 385 -39.25 29.09 22.15
CA ASN A 385 -38.65 28.28 21.08
C ASN A 385 -37.86 27.10 21.64
N ASN A 386 -37.03 27.34 22.65
CA ASN A 386 -36.27 26.30 23.32
C ASN A 386 -37.20 25.25 23.95
N SER A 387 -38.31 25.68 24.55
CA SER A 387 -39.31 24.78 25.13
C SER A 387 -39.97 23.90 24.07
N LYS A 388 -40.36 24.47 22.92
CA LYS A 388 -40.93 23.71 21.80
C LYS A 388 -39.95 22.66 21.28
N TYR A 389 -38.71 23.08 20.99
CA TYR A 389 -37.66 22.17 20.56
C TYR A 389 -37.43 21.06 21.59
N ASN A 390 -37.27 21.41 22.86
CA ASN A 390 -37.00 20.42 23.92
C ASN A 390 -38.16 19.45 24.11
N GLN A 391 -39.41 19.91 24.00
CA GLN A 391 -40.60 19.05 24.07
C GLN A 391 -40.65 18.05 22.92
N GLU A 392 -40.33 18.49 21.69
CA GLU A 392 -40.30 17.57 20.55
C GLU A 392 -39.10 16.63 20.60
N ALA A 393 -37.89 17.16 20.85
CA ALA A 393 -36.67 16.38 20.99
C ALA A 393 -36.84 15.29 22.06
N LYS A 394 -37.56 15.58 23.15
CA LYS A 394 -37.88 14.60 24.18
C LYS A 394 -38.62 13.37 23.65
N LYS A 395 -39.48 13.49 22.64
CA LYS A 395 -40.16 12.34 22.02
C LYS A 395 -39.16 11.39 21.38
N TYR A 396 -38.11 11.92 20.76
CA TYR A 396 -37.08 11.12 20.10
C TYR A 396 -36.02 10.61 21.10
N VAL A 397 -35.82 11.31 22.21
CA VAL A 397 -35.02 10.85 23.36
C VAL A 397 -35.74 9.73 24.13
N ASP A 398 -37.07 9.80 24.27
CA ASP A 398 -37.89 8.76 24.91
C ASP A 398 -38.20 7.58 23.96
N SER A 399 -38.18 7.79 22.65
CA SER A 399 -38.16 6.71 21.64
C SER A 399 -36.78 6.06 21.52
N GLU A 400 -35.70 6.82 21.71
CA GLU A 400 -34.36 6.28 22.00
C GLU A 400 -34.36 5.47 23.29
N LYS A 401 -35.12 5.84 24.34
CA LYS A 401 -35.26 4.98 25.54
C LYS A 401 -35.83 3.59 25.22
N LEU A 402 -36.65 3.46 24.16
CA LEU A 402 -37.09 2.14 23.67
C LEU A 402 -36.00 1.37 22.91
N ALA A 403 -34.97 2.06 22.38
CA ALA A 403 -33.77 1.44 21.81
C ALA A 403 -32.60 1.29 22.82
N VAL A 404 -32.60 2.02 23.94
CA VAL A 404 -31.55 2.08 24.98
C VAL A 404 -31.51 0.84 25.90
N ASN A 405 -32.27 -0.20 25.59
CA ASN A 405 -32.06 -1.50 26.23
C ASN A 405 -30.93 -2.25 25.54
N ALA A 406 -29.75 -2.30 26.17
CA ALA A 406 -28.87 -3.45 25.95
C ALA A 406 -28.08 -3.85 27.20
N HIS A 407 -27.63 -2.89 28.01
CA HIS A 407 -26.77 -3.24 29.14
C HIS A 407 -27.10 -2.51 30.46
N PRO A 408 -27.46 -3.24 31.54
CA PRO A 408 -27.86 -2.64 32.82
C PRO A 408 -26.78 -1.76 33.47
N VAL A 409 -25.50 -1.95 33.12
CA VAL A 409 -24.37 -1.16 33.61
C VAL A 409 -24.54 0.36 33.41
N ILE A 410 -25.27 0.78 32.38
CA ILE A 410 -25.45 2.20 32.07
C ILE A 410 -26.21 2.90 33.20
N ALA A 411 -27.21 2.24 33.78
CA ALA A 411 -27.99 2.78 34.89
C ALA A 411 -27.12 3.02 36.14
N ASP A 412 -26.09 2.20 36.34
CA ASP A 412 -25.20 2.23 37.51
C ASP A 412 -24.01 3.21 37.35
N LEU A 413 -23.75 3.71 36.14
CA LEU A 413 -22.71 4.71 35.89
C LEU A 413 -23.20 6.13 36.20
N SER A 414 -22.41 6.89 36.96
CA SER A 414 -22.62 8.33 37.18
C SER A 414 -22.47 9.12 35.87
N PRO A 415 -23.04 10.34 35.78
CA PRO A 415 -22.83 11.21 34.62
C PRO A 415 -21.36 11.43 34.26
N GLU A 416 -20.50 11.61 35.26
CA GLU A 416 -19.06 11.79 35.10
C GLU A 416 -18.39 10.51 34.58
N GLU A 417 -18.73 9.35 35.16
CA GLU A 417 -18.21 8.05 34.70
C GLU A 417 -18.58 7.80 33.24
N ARG A 418 -19.81 8.14 32.83
CA ARG A 418 -20.26 8.01 31.44
C ARG A 418 -19.42 8.86 30.48
N VAL A 419 -19.15 10.11 30.83
CA VAL A 419 -18.29 11.00 30.00
C VAL A 419 -16.86 10.46 29.93
N GLN A 420 -16.28 10.02 31.06
CA GLN A 420 -14.92 9.47 31.09
C GLN A 420 -14.78 8.21 30.23
N TYR A 421 -15.72 7.26 30.33
CA TYR A 421 -15.68 6.06 29.51
C TYR A 421 -15.96 6.38 28.04
N ALA A 422 -16.88 7.29 27.72
CA ALA A 422 -17.15 7.68 26.35
C ALA A 422 -15.92 8.30 25.68
N ASN A 423 -15.15 9.14 26.39
CA ASN A 423 -13.90 9.69 25.86
C ASN A 423 -12.84 8.61 25.64
N ARG A 424 -12.70 7.64 26.57
CA ARG A 424 -11.77 6.50 26.40
C ARG A 424 -12.14 5.63 25.20
N LEU A 425 -13.43 5.29 25.07
CA LEU A 425 -13.95 4.52 23.94
C LEU A 425 -13.76 5.26 22.62
N GLN A 426 -14.07 6.56 22.56
CA GLN A 426 -13.84 7.38 21.38
C GLN A 426 -12.36 7.42 20.98
N ASN A 427 -11.44 7.55 21.94
CA ASN A 427 -10.01 7.53 21.67
C ASN A 427 -9.54 6.18 21.11
N GLU A 428 -10.06 5.08 21.64
CA GLU A 428 -9.76 3.73 21.14
C GLU A 428 -10.32 3.53 19.72
N VAL A 429 -11.56 3.96 19.44
CA VAL A 429 -12.14 3.94 18.09
C VAL A 429 -11.26 4.73 17.12
N ASN A 430 -10.86 5.95 17.48
CA ASN A 430 -9.98 6.78 16.66
C ASN A 430 -8.62 6.10 16.42
N THR A 431 -8.05 5.47 17.44
CA THR A 431 -6.76 4.77 17.36
C THR A 431 -6.83 3.58 16.41
N ARG A 432 -7.91 2.77 16.49
CA ARG A 432 -8.12 1.64 15.58
C ARG A 432 -8.34 2.09 14.14
N GLN A 433 -9.12 3.14 13.92
CA GLN A 433 -9.32 3.71 12.60
C GLN A 433 -8.01 4.23 11.99
N GLN A 434 -7.16 4.89 12.77
CA GLN A 434 -5.83 5.32 12.31
C GLN A 434 -4.93 4.14 11.94
N ALA A 435 -4.89 3.08 12.76
CA ALA A 435 -4.11 1.87 12.45
C ALA A 435 -4.62 1.19 11.16
N GLN A 436 -5.93 1.12 10.97
CA GLN A 436 -6.53 0.59 9.74
C GLN A 436 -6.16 1.44 8.53
N ALA A 437 -6.19 2.78 8.67
CA ALA A 437 -5.82 3.69 7.59
C ALA A 437 -4.34 3.54 7.18
N VAL A 438 -3.44 3.32 8.14
CA VAL A 438 -2.02 3.04 7.87
C VAL A 438 -1.85 1.73 7.08
N ASN A 439 -2.51 0.65 7.51
CA ASN A 439 -2.45 -0.64 6.82
C ASN A 439 -2.99 -0.56 5.38
N LEU A 440 -4.10 0.16 5.17
CA LEU A 440 -4.67 0.39 3.85
C LEU A 440 -3.75 1.27 2.99
N THR A 441 -3.10 2.28 3.57
CA THR A 441 -2.13 3.12 2.86
C THR A 441 -0.93 2.29 2.39
N GLN A 442 -0.42 1.38 3.22
CA GLN A 442 0.65 0.47 2.83
C GLN A 442 0.21 -0.46 1.70
N THR A 443 -0.97 -1.08 1.83
CA THR A 443 -1.56 -1.94 0.80
C THR A 443 -1.73 -1.19 -0.52
N MET A 444 -2.21 0.05 -0.48
CA MET A 444 -2.36 0.93 -1.64
C MET A 444 -1.00 1.15 -2.33
N ASN A 445 0.04 1.49 -1.57
CA ASN A 445 1.37 1.73 -2.12
C ASN A 445 1.98 0.48 -2.73
N ASP A 446 1.84 -0.68 -2.07
CA ASP A 446 2.34 -1.96 -2.57
C ASP A 446 1.63 -2.35 -3.88
N GLN A 447 0.31 -2.18 -3.95
CA GLN A 447 -0.45 -2.45 -5.16
C GLN A 447 -0.09 -1.49 -6.31
N ILE A 448 0.14 -0.21 -6.02
CA ILE A 448 0.65 0.76 -7.02
C ILE A 448 2.04 0.32 -7.51
N ALA A 449 2.93 -0.11 -6.62
CA ALA A 449 4.25 -0.59 -6.98
C ALA A 449 4.19 -1.85 -7.85
N MET A 450 3.36 -2.84 -7.48
CA MET A 450 3.12 -4.04 -8.30
C MET A 450 2.58 -3.66 -9.68
N ALA A 451 1.56 -2.82 -9.74
CA ALA A 451 0.96 -2.32 -10.97
C ALA A 451 2.00 -1.61 -11.87
N SER A 452 2.91 -0.82 -11.29
CA SER A 452 3.96 -0.11 -12.05
C SER A 452 4.92 -1.05 -12.81
N THR A 453 4.99 -2.32 -12.39
CA THR A 453 5.77 -3.37 -13.06
C THR A 453 4.93 -4.25 -14.00
N GLY A 454 3.65 -3.92 -14.20
CA GLY A 454 2.69 -4.74 -14.95
C GLY A 454 2.15 -5.94 -14.17
N ASN A 455 2.55 -6.14 -12.91
CA ASN A 455 2.04 -7.23 -12.09
C ASN A 455 0.66 -6.86 -11.52
N MET A 456 -0.39 -7.49 -12.03
CA MET A 456 -1.78 -7.24 -11.63
C MET A 456 -2.34 -8.32 -10.69
N SER A 457 -1.47 -9.06 -9.99
CA SER A 457 -1.86 -10.21 -9.15
C SER A 457 -2.32 -9.77 -7.75
N PHE A 458 -3.37 -8.94 -7.69
CA PHE A 458 -3.98 -8.47 -6.45
C PHE A 458 -5.44 -8.05 -6.68
N THR A 459 -6.19 -7.93 -5.59
CA THR A 459 -7.55 -7.34 -5.61
C THR A 459 -7.45 -5.84 -5.33
N PRO A 460 -7.91 -4.96 -6.23
CA PRO A 460 -7.86 -3.53 -5.99
C PRO A 460 -8.68 -3.11 -4.77
N LEU A 461 -8.20 -2.10 -4.05
CA LEU A 461 -8.94 -1.49 -2.95
C LEU A 461 -10.24 -0.83 -3.44
N SER A 462 -11.29 -0.90 -2.63
CA SER A 462 -12.61 -0.33 -2.92
C SER A 462 -12.72 1.13 -2.47
N GLU A 463 -13.67 1.87 -3.04
CA GLU A 463 -13.96 3.25 -2.64
C GLU A 463 -14.38 3.37 -1.16
N GLN A 464 -15.04 2.33 -0.62
CA GLN A 464 -15.38 2.25 0.80
C GLN A 464 -14.12 2.19 1.68
N GLN A 465 -13.09 1.46 1.26
CA GLN A 465 -11.83 1.40 1.99
C GLN A 465 -11.11 2.75 1.97
N PHE A 466 -11.19 3.50 0.87
CA PHE A 466 -10.70 4.89 0.82
C PHE A 466 -11.50 5.84 1.72
N SER A 467 -12.82 5.69 1.75
CA SER A 467 -13.70 6.44 2.66
C SER A 467 -13.35 6.17 4.14
N ALA A 468 -12.98 4.93 4.47
CA ALA A 468 -12.52 4.55 5.80
C ALA A 468 -11.12 5.12 6.15
N MET A 469 -10.26 5.37 5.16
CA MET A 469 -8.96 6.04 5.38
C MET A 469 -9.11 7.53 5.68
N TYR A 470 -10.12 8.19 5.09
CA TYR A 470 -10.37 9.62 5.24
C TYR A 470 -11.79 9.92 5.73
N PRO A 471 -12.20 9.44 6.91
CA PRO A 471 -13.60 9.49 7.37
C PRO A 471 -14.11 10.92 7.61
N LYS A 472 -13.21 11.91 7.72
CA LYS A 472 -13.54 13.33 7.91
C LYS A 472 -13.33 14.19 6.66
N GLU A 473 -12.79 13.61 5.58
CA GLU A 473 -12.39 14.32 4.37
C GLU A 473 -12.86 13.54 3.12
N PRO A 474 -14.18 13.48 2.84
CA PRO A 474 -14.74 12.67 1.76
C PRO A 474 -14.19 13.05 0.36
N ASP A 475 -13.96 14.34 0.11
CA ASP A 475 -13.37 14.81 -1.14
C ASP A 475 -11.95 14.25 -1.34
N LYS A 476 -11.18 14.16 -0.25
CA LYS A 476 -9.83 13.58 -0.28
C LYS A 476 -9.87 12.07 -0.49
N ALA A 477 -10.84 11.37 0.09
CA ALA A 477 -11.07 9.96 -0.18
C ALA A 477 -11.31 9.71 -1.67
N HIS A 478 -12.21 10.49 -2.27
CA HIS A 478 -12.55 10.36 -3.69
C HIS A 478 -11.37 10.71 -4.60
N GLN A 479 -10.63 11.78 -4.30
CA GLN A 479 -9.43 12.14 -5.04
C GLN A 479 -8.34 11.07 -4.96
N ALA A 480 -8.08 10.54 -3.76
CA ALA A 480 -7.10 9.46 -3.55
C ALA A 480 -7.50 8.18 -4.28
N TYR A 481 -8.79 7.82 -4.25
CA TYR A 481 -9.33 6.68 -5.00
C TYR A 481 -9.18 6.85 -6.52
N THR A 482 -9.46 8.05 -7.04
CA THR A 482 -9.28 8.39 -8.46
C THR A 482 -7.81 8.28 -8.88
N GLN A 483 -6.89 8.78 -8.06
CA GLN A 483 -5.45 8.66 -8.35
C GLN A 483 -4.98 7.20 -8.33
N TYR A 484 -5.43 6.43 -7.34
CA TYR A 484 -5.13 5.02 -7.19
C TYR A 484 -5.65 4.21 -8.39
N THR A 485 -6.93 4.33 -8.74
CA THR A 485 -7.52 3.62 -9.89
C THR A 485 -6.84 3.99 -11.21
N GLY A 486 -6.44 5.26 -11.39
CA GLY A 486 -5.63 5.68 -12.52
C GLY A 486 -4.25 4.98 -12.58
N ALA A 487 -3.60 4.76 -11.43
CA ALA A 487 -2.34 4.01 -11.36
C ALA A 487 -2.54 2.51 -11.64
N ILE A 488 -3.63 1.92 -11.14
CA ILE A 488 -4.00 0.52 -11.43
C ILE A 488 -4.29 0.34 -12.93
N GLN A 489 -5.00 1.29 -13.55
CA GLN A 489 -5.26 1.24 -14.98
C GLN A 489 -3.97 1.35 -15.80
N LEU A 490 -3.06 2.26 -15.43
CA LEU A 490 -1.73 2.31 -16.04
C LEU A 490 -0.99 0.97 -15.93
N GLY A 491 -1.04 0.30 -14.77
CA GLY A 491 -0.42 -1.01 -14.62
C GLY A 491 -1.01 -2.09 -15.51
N ARG A 492 -2.33 -2.08 -15.74
CA ARG A 492 -2.99 -2.96 -16.72
C ARG A 492 -2.52 -2.66 -18.13
N ASP A 493 -2.42 -1.40 -18.49
CA ASP A 493 -1.99 -1.01 -19.83
C ASP A 493 -0.52 -1.37 -20.04
N ILE A 494 0.34 -1.19 -19.01
CA ILE A 494 1.74 -1.62 -19.00
C ILE A 494 1.86 -3.12 -19.23
N SER A 495 1.02 -3.94 -18.58
CA SER A 495 1.07 -5.40 -18.75
C SER A 495 0.72 -5.85 -20.18
N MET A 496 0.02 -5.00 -20.95
CA MET A 496 -0.36 -5.28 -22.34
C MET A 496 0.62 -4.72 -23.37
N ILE A 497 1.57 -3.85 -23.00
CA ILE A 497 2.50 -3.18 -23.94
C ILE A 497 3.25 -4.19 -24.82
N ASN A 498 3.68 -5.34 -24.28
CA ASN A 498 4.40 -6.36 -25.05
C ASN A 498 3.60 -6.90 -26.25
N ASN A 499 2.26 -6.82 -26.21
CA ASN A 499 1.37 -7.26 -27.27
C ASN A 499 0.94 -6.12 -28.22
N MET A 500 1.35 -4.88 -27.94
CA MET A 500 1.00 -3.72 -28.77
C MET A 500 2.01 -3.51 -29.90
N THR A 501 1.56 -2.95 -31.02
CA THR A 501 2.39 -2.41 -32.10
C THR A 501 2.80 -0.97 -31.81
N PRO A 502 3.84 -0.41 -32.46
CA PRO A 502 4.24 0.98 -32.26
C PRO A 502 3.12 2.01 -32.49
N ALA A 503 2.19 1.73 -33.41
CA ALA A 503 1.03 2.60 -33.64
C ALA A 503 0.01 2.56 -32.48
N GLN A 504 -0.22 1.37 -31.92
CA GLN A 504 -1.09 1.20 -30.75
C GLN A 504 -0.47 1.82 -29.49
N GLU A 505 0.84 1.66 -29.30
CA GLU A 505 1.59 2.32 -28.22
C GLU A 505 1.46 3.84 -28.28
N MET A 506 1.64 4.44 -29.47
CA MET A 506 1.47 5.88 -29.66
C MET A 506 0.05 6.34 -29.35
N SER A 507 -0.96 5.56 -29.76
CA SER A 507 -2.37 5.85 -29.47
C SER A 507 -2.65 5.78 -27.97
N LEU A 508 -2.08 4.79 -27.27
CA LEU A 508 -2.18 4.66 -25.82
C LEU A 508 -1.51 5.85 -25.12
N VAL A 509 -0.29 6.25 -25.52
CA VAL A 509 0.41 7.41 -24.96
C VAL A 509 -0.40 8.70 -25.12
N GLN A 510 -1.09 8.88 -26.25
CA GLN A 510 -1.97 10.01 -26.48
C GLN A 510 -3.22 9.98 -25.57
N SER A 511 -3.73 8.80 -25.23
CA SER A 511 -4.87 8.68 -24.30
C SER A 511 -4.54 9.20 -22.89
N TYR A 512 -3.27 9.11 -22.49
CA TYR A 512 -2.73 9.61 -21.22
C TYR A 512 -2.25 11.07 -21.27
N ALA A 513 -2.39 11.76 -22.41
CA ALA A 513 -2.04 13.16 -22.50
C ALA A 513 -2.90 13.99 -21.53
N PRO A 514 -2.33 14.88 -20.70
CA PRO A 514 -3.10 15.70 -19.78
C PRO A 514 -4.11 16.58 -20.52
N LYS A 515 -5.39 16.56 -20.11
CA LYS A 515 -6.49 17.29 -20.79
C LYS A 515 -7.09 18.43 -19.98
N GLN A 516 -6.85 18.49 -18.67
CA GLN A 516 -7.47 19.44 -17.75
C GLN A 516 -6.43 19.98 -16.76
N GLU A 517 -6.69 21.17 -16.18
CA GLU A 517 -5.81 21.76 -15.15
C GLU A 517 -5.80 20.94 -13.86
N GLN A 518 -6.98 20.49 -13.40
CA GLN A 518 -7.08 19.64 -12.22
C GLN A 518 -6.66 18.20 -12.56
N GLY A 519 -5.72 17.64 -11.80
CA GLY A 519 -5.20 16.29 -12.05
C GLY A 519 -4.04 16.20 -13.05
N PHE A 520 -3.67 17.32 -13.69
CA PHE A 520 -2.62 17.41 -14.70
C PHE A 520 -1.31 16.71 -14.31
N ALA A 521 -0.80 16.98 -13.10
CA ALA A 521 0.45 16.40 -12.63
C ALA A 521 0.38 14.86 -12.52
N GLY A 522 -0.77 14.32 -12.14
CA GLY A 522 -1.01 12.88 -12.06
C GLY A 522 -1.05 12.24 -13.45
N ASP A 523 -1.76 12.86 -14.39
CA ASP A 523 -1.81 12.42 -15.79
C ASP A 523 -0.43 12.45 -16.44
N LEU A 524 0.30 13.55 -16.28
CA LEU A 524 1.65 13.70 -16.82
C LEU A 524 2.60 12.62 -16.27
N LYS A 525 2.55 12.37 -14.96
CA LYS A 525 3.37 11.32 -14.33
C LYS A 525 3.04 9.94 -14.91
N ARG A 526 1.75 9.61 -15.08
CA ARG A 526 1.34 8.34 -15.69
C ARG A 526 1.80 8.21 -17.13
N GLN A 527 1.69 9.28 -17.93
CA GLN A 527 2.18 9.32 -19.30
C GLN A 527 3.70 9.08 -19.36
N GLN A 528 4.47 9.68 -18.45
CA GLN A 528 5.93 9.51 -18.37
C GLN A 528 6.31 8.06 -18.02
N GLU A 529 5.63 7.44 -17.06
CA GLU A 529 5.87 6.03 -16.70
C GLU A 529 5.48 5.08 -17.84
N LEU A 530 4.38 5.34 -18.55
CA LEU A 530 4.01 4.59 -19.75
C LEU A 530 5.11 4.68 -20.82
N LEU A 531 5.60 5.89 -21.11
CA LEU A 531 6.69 6.10 -22.06
C LEU A 531 7.98 5.37 -21.65
N LYS A 532 8.28 5.32 -20.36
CA LYS A 532 9.43 4.58 -19.83
C LYS A 532 9.27 3.07 -20.06
N ALA A 533 8.09 2.50 -19.81
CA ALA A 533 7.80 1.09 -20.07
C ALA A 533 7.91 0.74 -21.57
N ILE A 534 7.36 1.60 -22.44
CA ILE A 534 7.49 1.46 -23.91
C ILE A 534 8.97 1.49 -24.31
N ARG A 535 9.76 2.46 -23.83
CA ARG A 535 11.21 2.52 -24.12
C ARG A 535 11.93 1.25 -23.68
N ALA A 536 11.64 0.74 -22.48
CA ALA A 536 12.26 -0.49 -21.98
C ALA A 536 11.95 -1.70 -22.88
N LYS A 537 10.73 -1.82 -23.39
CA LYS A 537 10.38 -2.83 -24.41
C LYS A 537 11.21 -2.65 -25.67
N HIS A 538 11.24 -1.45 -26.24
CA HIS A 538 11.99 -1.17 -27.48
C HIS A 538 13.49 -1.42 -27.31
N ASP A 539 14.08 -1.06 -26.17
CA ASP A 539 15.48 -1.35 -25.85
C ASP A 539 15.73 -2.87 -25.77
N ALA A 540 14.81 -3.63 -25.17
CA ALA A 540 14.89 -5.09 -25.12
C ALA A 540 14.79 -5.73 -26.51
N ILE A 541 13.88 -5.23 -27.35
CA ILE A 541 13.76 -5.64 -28.76
C ILE A 541 15.03 -5.32 -29.52
N GLN A 542 15.60 -4.12 -29.39
CA GLN A 542 16.84 -3.76 -30.10
C GLN A 542 18.03 -4.60 -29.66
N LYS A 543 18.11 -4.95 -28.38
CA LYS A 543 19.21 -5.73 -27.81
C LYS A 543 19.21 -7.19 -28.29
N ASP A 544 18.04 -7.83 -28.33
CA ASP A 544 17.88 -9.20 -28.81
C ASP A 544 16.51 -9.38 -29.48
N PRO A 545 16.35 -8.99 -30.76
CA PRO A 545 15.05 -9.01 -31.44
C PRO A 545 14.43 -10.41 -31.50
N ALA A 546 15.26 -11.42 -31.80
CA ALA A 546 14.82 -12.79 -31.90
C ALA A 546 14.49 -13.38 -30.52
N GLY A 547 15.36 -13.17 -29.54
CA GLY A 547 15.13 -13.63 -28.16
C GLY A 547 13.89 -13.01 -27.54
N TRP A 548 13.66 -11.70 -27.75
CA TRP A 548 12.45 -11.02 -27.28
C TRP A 548 11.19 -11.61 -27.94
N ALA A 549 11.20 -11.82 -29.26
CA ALA A 549 10.05 -12.39 -29.97
C ALA A 549 9.75 -13.83 -29.53
N MET A 550 10.76 -14.65 -29.27
CA MET A 550 10.58 -16.00 -28.73
C MET A 550 9.96 -16.02 -27.33
N GLN A 551 10.28 -15.03 -26.49
CA GLN A 551 9.76 -14.91 -25.13
C GLN A 551 8.35 -14.30 -25.07
N ASN A 552 8.02 -13.39 -25.99
CA ASN A 552 6.82 -12.56 -25.91
C ASN A 552 5.75 -12.88 -26.96
N SER A 553 6.03 -13.76 -27.93
CA SER A 553 5.04 -14.19 -28.94
C SER A 553 4.71 -15.66 -28.85
N ALA A 554 3.51 -15.97 -28.35
CA ALA A 554 2.98 -17.33 -28.30
C ALA A 554 2.97 -18.01 -29.68
N THR A 555 2.75 -17.26 -30.76
CA THR A 555 2.77 -17.77 -32.14
C THR A 555 4.17 -18.23 -32.55
N VAL A 556 5.20 -17.49 -32.17
CA VAL A 556 6.61 -17.85 -32.43
C VAL A 556 7.00 -19.06 -31.59
N THR A 557 6.67 -19.05 -30.29
CA THR A 557 6.96 -20.16 -29.38
C THR A 557 6.29 -21.46 -29.85
N ALA A 558 5.03 -21.41 -30.27
CA ALA A 558 4.31 -22.58 -30.79
C ALA A 558 4.95 -23.13 -32.07
N ALA A 559 5.35 -22.25 -33.00
CA ALA A 559 6.03 -22.66 -34.22
C ALA A 559 7.41 -23.29 -33.94
N TYR A 560 8.16 -22.74 -32.99
CA TYR A 560 9.44 -23.30 -32.54
C TYR A 560 9.27 -24.71 -31.96
N ASN A 561 8.34 -24.88 -31.01
CA ASN A 561 8.09 -26.16 -30.35
C ASN A 561 7.66 -27.25 -31.34
N LYS A 562 6.91 -26.88 -32.38
CA LYS A 562 6.46 -27.81 -33.43
C LYS A 562 7.62 -28.50 -34.15
N ILE A 563 8.75 -27.79 -34.36
CA ILE A 563 9.94 -28.35 -35.06
C ILE A 563 10.44 -29.62 -34.36
N GLY A 564 10.48 -29.62 -33.02
CA GLY A 564 10.97 -30.75 -32.22
C GLY A 564 10.08 -31.99 -32.26
N THR A 565 8.83 -31.86 -32.74
CA THR A 565 7.85 -32.96 -32.78
C THR A 565 7.80 -33.69 -34.12
N ILE A 566 8.49 -33.18 -35.15
CA ILE A 566 8.43 -33.71 -36.51
C ILE A 566 9.63 -34.63 -36.79
N ALA A 567 9.35 -35.89 -37.11
CA ALA A 567 10.37 -36.89 -37.46
C ALA A 567 10.79 -36.83 -38.94
N ASP A 568 9.85 -36.52 -39.85
CA ASP A 568 10.12 -36.45 -41.29
C ASP A 568 11.04 -35.26 -41.63
N PRO A 569 12.19 -35.47 -42.30
CA PRO A 569 13.16 -34.40 -42.57
C PRO A 569 12.62 -33.26 -43.44
N VAL A 570 11.76 -33.55 -44.41
CA VAL A 570 11.20 -32.55 -45.33
C VAL A 570 10.18 -31.69 -44.60
N LEU A 571 9.28 -32.31 -43.84
CA LEU A 571 8.30 -31.60 -43.02
C LEU A 571 8.97 -30.79 -41.90
N LYS A 572 10.08 -31.29 -41.35
CA LYS A 572 10.87 -30.56 -40.35
C LYS A 572 11.49 -29.30 -40.93
N GLN A 573 12.04 -29.38 -42.15
CA GLN A 573 12.58 -28.22 -42.86
C GLN A 573 11.49 -27.19 -43.20
N GLN A 574 10.31 -27.64 -43.60
CA GLN A 574 9.15 -26.76 -43.82
C GLN A 574 8.70 -26.06 -42.54
N ALA A 575 8.60 -26.78 -41.42
CA ALA A 575 8.25 -26.22 -40.13
C ALA A 575 9.30 -25.21 -39.63
N GLN A 576 10.57 -25.44 -39.91
CA GLN A 576 11.65 -24.52 -39.59
C GLN A 576 11.57 -23.22 -40.41
N ALA A 577 11.24 -23.31 -41.71
CA ALA A 577 10.97 -22.14 -42.54
C ALA A 577 9.72 -21.35 -42.08
N ASP A 578 8.66 -22.04 -41.63
CA ASP A 578 7.47 -21.40 -41.05
C ASP A 578 7.81 -20.65 -39.75
N TYR A 579 8.62 -21.27 -38.88
CA TYR A 579 9.13 -20.62 -37.67
C TYR A 579 9.91 -19.34 -37.99
N TYR A 580 10.87 -19.38 -38.93
CA TYR A 580 11.64 -18.20 -39.33
C TYR A 580 10.76 -17.10 -39.91
N SER A 581 9.77 -17.46 -40.75
CA SER A 581 8.80 -16.52 -41.30
C SER A 581 8.01 -15.81 -40.19
N LYS A 582 7.49 -16.55 -39.21
CA LYS A 582 6.75 -16.00 -38.06
C LYS A 582 7.63 -15.13 -37.16
N LEU A 583 8.87 -15.56 -36.93
CA LEU A 583 9.85 -14.82 -36.15
C LEU A 583 10.18 -13.45 -36.79
N ILE A 584 10.38 -13.44 -38.11
CA ILE A 584 10.59 -12.23 -38.91
C ILE A 584 9.37 -11.33 -38.86
N ALA A 585 8.16 -11.89 -39.05
CA ALA A 585 6.92 -11.13 -39.08
C ALA A 585 6.68 -10.37 -37.78
N VAL A 586 6.80 -11.04 -36.63
CA VAL A 586 6.61 -10.42 -35.31
C VAL A 586 7.60 -9.28 -35.10
N GLN A 587 8.87 -9.46 -35.45
CA GLN A 587 9.86 -8.38 -35.31
C GLN A 587 9.53 -7.18 -36.21
N LYS A 588 9.09 -7.42 -37.46
CA LYS A 588 8.67 -6.34 -38.37
C LYS A 588 7.44 -5.59 -37.86
N GLU A 589 6.46 -6.29 -37.29
CA GLU A 589 5.28 -5.67 -36.67
C GLU A 589 5.66 -4.75 -35.50
N GLN A 590 6.76 -5.09 -34.80
CA GLN A 590 7.34 -4.26 -33.75
C GLN A 590 8.27 -3.14 -34.27
N GLY A 591 8.35 -2.94 -35.58
CA GLY A 591 9.15 -1.88 -36.20
C GLY A 591 10.63 -2.20 -36.37
N VAL A 592 11.05 -3.45 -36.20
CA VAL A 592 12.44 -3.87 -36.44
C VAL A 592 12.71 -3.83 -37.95
N ALA A 593 13.48 -2.84 -38.39
CA ALA A 593 13.87 -2.67 -39.80
C ALA A 593 14.65 -3.89 -40.34
N TYR A 594 15.39 -4.56 -39.46
CA TYR A 594 16.27 -5.65 -39.80
C TYR A 594 16.14 -6.82 -38.81
N PRO A 595 15.24 -7.77 -39.08
CA PRO A 595 14.99 -8.87 -38.18
C PRO A 595 16.19 -9.79 -37.99
N SER A 596 16.37 -10.28 -36.78
CA SER A 596 17.34 -11.32 -36.42
C SER A 596 16.67 -12.69 -36.43
N LEU A 597 17.39 -13.73 -36.83
CA LEU A 597 16.89 -15.11 -36.80
C LEU A 597 17.45 -15.94 -35.65
N MET A 598 18.44 -15.40 -34.95
CA MET A 598 19.11 -16.04 -33.83
C MET A 598 19.02 -15.13 -32.61
N SER A 599 18.75 -15.71 -31.44
CA SER A 599 18.90 -14.98 -30.19
C SER A 599 20.35 -14.60 -29.96
N ARG A 600 20.60 -13.66 -29.06
CA ARG A 600 21.96 -13.23 -28.75
C ARG A 600 22.83 -14.37 -28.23
N ALA A 601 22.25 -15.26 -27.43
CA ALA A 601 22.94 -16.44 -26.91
C ALA A 601 23.30 -17.44 -28.03
N GLN A 602 22.41 -17.64 -29.02
CA GLN A 602 22.68 -18.51 -30.18
C GLN A 602 23.79 -17.92 -31.06
N GLU A 603 23.75 -16.61 -31.29
CA GLU A 603 24.77 -15.87 -32.04
C GLU A 603 26.15 -16.02 -31.39
N ASP A 604 26.25 -15.79 -30.08
CA ASP A 604 27.52 -15.90 -29.34
C ASP A 604 28.06 -17.35 -29.32
N SER A 605 27.17 -18.35 -29.27
CA SER A 605 27.54 -19.77 -29.38
C SER A 605 28.15 -20.09 -30.76
N ILE A 606 27.53 -19.61 -31.84
CA ILE A 606 28.03 -19.81 -33.21
C ILE A 606 29.39 -19.13 -33.40
N ILE A 607 29.56 -17.91 -32.86
CA ILE A 607 30.85 -17.21 -32.92
C ILE A 607 31.94 -18.00 -32.19
N THR A 608 31.63 -18.55 -31.02
CA THR A 608 32.56 -19.40 -30.27
C THR A 608 32.94 -20.66 -31.05
N GLU A 609 31.97 -21.29 -31.72
CA GLU A 609 32.23 -22.45 -32.58
C GLU A 609 33.13 -22.08 -33.76
N LEU A 610 32.85 -20.95 -34.43
CA LEU A 610 33.66 -20.42 -35.53
C LEU A 610 35.09 -20.09 -35.10
N GLN A 611 35.29 -19.62 -33.87
CA GLN A 611 36.62 -19.36 -33.29
C GLN A 611 37.44 -20.64 -33.11
N ASN A 612 36.77 -21.76 -32.80
CA ASN A 612 37.42 -23.04 -32.53
C ASN A 612 37.75 -23.84 -33.80
N GLN A 613 37.13 -23.52 -34.94
CA GLN A 613 37.40 -24.16 -36.22
C GLN A 613 38.55 -23.47 -37.00
N LYS A 614 39.23 -24.22 -37.87
CA LYS A 614 40.29 -23.73 -38.76
C LYS A 614 40.12 -24.27 -40.17
N GLY A 615 40.65 -23.55 -41.16
CA GLY A 615 40.72 -24.02 -42.55
C GLY A 615 39.36 -24.46 -43.11
N GLU A 616 39.32 -25.60 -43.81
CA GLU A 616 38.09 -26.08 -44.46
C GLU A 616 36.92 -26.33 -43.49
N ASN A 617 37.18 -26.76 -42.25
CA ASN A 617 36.12 -27.00 -41.25
C ASN A 617 35.33 -25.72 -40.93
N LYS A 618 36.00 -24.55 -41.00
CA LYS A 618 35.36 -23.24 -40.82
C LYS A 618 34.45 -22.89 -42.00
N ALA A 619 34.86 -23.21 -43.23
CA ALA A 619 34.02 -23.06 -44.42
C ALA A 619 32.82 -24.02 -44.41
N GLU A 620 33.03 -25.26 -43.95
CA GLU A 620 31.97 -26.26 -43.83
C GLU A 620 30.92 -25.86 -42.81
N LEU A 621 31.32 -25.38 -41.62
CA LEU A 621 30.39 -24.87 -40.62
C LEU A 621 29.52 -23.73 -41.16
N LEU A 622 30.12 -22.75 -41.85
CA LEU A 622 29.36 -21.65 -42.47
C LEU A 622 28.47 -22.13 -43.62
N SER A 623 28.91 -23.14 -44.39
CA SER A 623 28.09 -23.78 -45.42
C SER A 623 26.88 -24.50 -44.82
N ASN A 624 27.05 -25.17 -43.67
CA ASN A 624 25.97 -25.83 -42.94
C ASN A 624 24.95 -24.80 -42.43
N LEU A 625 25.41 -23.68 -41.87
CA LEU A 625 24.52 -22.57 -41.51
C LEU A 625 23.77 -22.02 -42.73
N LYS A 626 24.46 -21.82 -43.87
CA LYS A 626 23.82 -21.38 -45.11
C LYS A 626 22.73 -22.34 -45.58
N ASN A 627 22.97 -23.65 -45.48
CA ASN A 627 21.98 -24.67 -45.82
C ASN A 627 20.79 -24.68 -44.83
N GLN A 628 21.07 -24.49 -43.54
CA GLN A 628 20.05 -24.46 -42.49
C GLN A 628 19.09 -23.28 -42.64
N TYR A 629 19.61 -22.08 -42.87
CA TYR A 629 18.82 -20.85 -42.96
C TYR A 629 18.33 -20.55 -44.39
N GLY A 630 18.88 -21.23 -45.40
CA GLY A 630 18.44 -21.15 -46.79
C GLY A 630 18.41 -19.71 -47.32
N LYS A 631 17.25 -19.31 -47.86
CA LYS A 631 17.05 -17.96 -48.42
C LYS A 631 17.24 -16.83 -47.39
N ASP A 632 17.04 -17.13 -46.10
CA ASP A 632 17.10 -16.14 -45.03
C ASP A 632 18.50 -16.06 -44.38
N PHE A 633 19.48 -16.85 -44.87
CA PHE A 633 20.86 -16.81 -44.40
C PHE A 633 21.49 -15.41 -44.47
N GLN A 634 21.05 -14.55 -45.39
CA GLN A 634 21.54 -13.17 -45.47
C GLN A 634 21.29 -12.37 -44.19
N LEU A 635 20.20 -12.64 -43.47
CA LEU A 635 19.92 -12.01 -42.17
C LEU A 635 20.88 -12.53 -41.09
N VAL A 636 21.18 -13.83 -41.12
CA VAL A 636 22.13 -14.50 -40.21
C VAL A 636 23.55 -14.00 -40.44
N ALA A 637 24.01 -13.98 -41.69
CA ALA A 637 25.33 -13.47 -42.06
C ALA A 637 25.49 -12.01 -41.61
N ARG A 638 24.49 -11.17 -41.84
CA ARG A 638 24.49 -9.79 -41.37
C ARG A 638 24.53 -9.67 -39.85
N GLN A 639 23.74 -10.47 -39.14
CA GLN A 639 23.74 -10.49 -37.67
C GLN A 639 25.15 -10.81 -37.14
N LEU A 640 25.80 -11.86 -37.66
CA LEU A 640 27.16 -12.24 -37.30
C LEU A 640 28.19 -11.14 -37.63
N GLN A 641 28.09 -10.50 -38.79
CA GLN A 641 29.00 -9.42 -39.23
C GLN A 641 28.93 -8.16 -38.37
N LEU A 642 27.78 -7.88 -37.75
CA LEU A 642 27.62 -6.74 -36.85
C LEU A 642 28.19 -7.03 -35.45
N ASN A 643 28.49 -8.30 -35.13
CA ASN A 643 29.10 -8.67 -33.87
C ASN A 643 30.58 -8.29 -33.83
N LYS A 644 30.96 -7.50 -32.83
CA LYS A 644 32.36 -7.06 -32.63
C LYS A 644 33.32 -8.21 -32.31
N ASN A 645 32.80 -9.35 -31.85
CA ASN A 645 33.59 -10.52 -31.50
C ASN A 645 33.78 -11.50 -32.68
N LEU A 646 33.27 -11.18 -33.87
CA LEU A 646 33.45 -12.02 -35.05
C LEU A 646 34.94 -12.10 -35.41
N PRO A 647 35.53 -13.31 -35.53
CA PRO A 647 36.90 -13.47 -36.01
C PRO A 647 37.15 -12.85 -37.39
N LYS A 648 38.37 -12.35 -37.60
CA LYS A 648 38.84 -11.89 -38.91
C LYS A 648 38.81 -13.05 -39.93
N GLY A 649 38.63 -12.71 -41.20
CA GLY A 649 38.53 -13.61 -42.35
C GLY A 649 37.16 -14.25 -42.56
N LEU A 650 36.26 -14.21 -41.57
CA LEU A 650 34.95 -14.87 -41.66
C LEU A 650 33.98 -14.15 -42.60
N THR A 651 34.09 -12.84 -42.75
CA THR A 651 33.20 -12.08 -43.65
C THR A 651 33.39 -12.57 -45.08
N SER A 652 34.64 -12.75 -45.49
CA SER A 652 35.01 -13.22 -46.83
C SER A 652 34.50 -14.64 -47.10
N ILE A 653 34.50 -15.52 -46.09
CA ILE A 653 33.98 -16.88 -46.22
C ILE A 653 32.45 -16.87 -46.35
N MET A 654 31.75 -16.07 -45.52
CA MET A 654 30.27 -15.97 -45.53
C MET A 654 29.73 -15.34 -46.82
N THR A 655 30.45 -14.35 -47.35
CA THR A 655 30.04 -13.58 -48.54
C THR A 655 30.61 -14.12 -49.84
N ALA A 656 31.43 -15.16 -49.79
CA ALA A 656 32.03 -15.77 -50.96
C ALA A 656 30.95 -16.21 -51.98
N PRO A 657 31.12 -15.87 -53.28
CA PRO A 657 30.10 -16.13 -54.29
C PRO A 657 29.98 -17.61 -54.64
N THR A 658 31.03 -18.41 -54.39
CA THR A 658 31.06 -19.85 -54.66
C THR A 658 31.58 -20.66 -53.46
N PRO A 659 31.19 -21.94 -53.31
CA PRO A 659 31.76 -22.81 -52.29
C PRO A 659 33.28 -22.94 -52.37
N TYR A 660 33.83 -22.91 -53.59
CA TYR A 660 35.27 -22.94 -53.81
C TYR A 660 35.95 -21.67 -53.28
N ALA A 661 35.40 -20.49 -53.57
CA ALA A 661 35.91 -19.23 -53.01
C ALA A 661 35.82 -19.20 -51.47
N ALA A 662 34.75 -19.74 -50.90
CA ALA A 662 34.60 -19.86 -49.45
C ALA A 662 35.70 -20.73 -48.83
N LYS A 663 35.99 -21.89 -49.43
CA LYS A 663 37.09 -22.76 -49.00
C LYS A 663 38.44 -22.07 -49.10
N MET A 664 38.72 -21.39 -50.22
CA MET A 664 39.98 -20.68 -50.40
C MET A 664 40.14 -19.54 -49.40
N ALA A 665 39.10 -18.73 -49.14
CA ALA A 665 39.11 -17.73 -48.07
C ALA A 665 39.45 -18.37 -46.71
N ALA A 666 38.87 -19.53 -46.40
CA ALA A 666 39.09 -20.20 -45.13
C ALA A 666 40.52 -20.72 -44.93
N THR A 667 41.23 -21.08 -46.02
CA THR A 667 42.65 -21.50 -45.91
C THR A 667 43.58 -20.36 -45.48
N VAL A 668 43.21 -19.11 -45.75
CA VAL A 668 44.02 -17.93 -45.42
C VAL A 668 43.48 -17.11 -44.24
N ALA A 669 42.26 -17.40 -43.77
CA ALA A 669 41.59 -16.62 -42.73
C ALA A 669 42.41 -16.51 -41.44
N ASP A 670 43.02 -17.62 -41.00
CA ASP A 670 43.79 -17.69 -39.76
C ASP A 670 45.30 -17.43 -39.97
N VAL A 671 45.72 -17.09 -41.19
CA VAL A 671 47.12 -16.84 -41.53
C VAL A 671 47.43 -15.37 -41.33
N ASP A 672 48.52 -15.08 -40.61
CA ASP A 672 49.05 -13.72 -40.52
C ASP A 672 49.56 -13.27 -41.91
N ILE A 673 49.02 -12.15 -42.40
CA ILE A 673 49.40 -11.56 -43.68
C ILE A 673 50.90 -11.25 -43.75
N LYS A 674 51.53 -10.90 -42.62
CA LYS A 674 52.96 -10.62 -42.56
C LYS A 674 53.81 -11.86 -42.86
N THR A 675 53.41 -13.01 -42.34
CA THR A 675 54.07 -14.31 -42.62
C THR A 675 54.07 -14.62 -44.11
N LEU A 676 52.99 -14.27 -44.81
CA LEU A 676 52.88 -14.43 -46.26
C LEU A 676 53.70 -13.40 -47.03
N ALA A 677 53.69 -12.14 -46.60
CA ALA A 677 54.45 -11.05 -47.20
C ALA A 677 55.97 -11.30 -47.12
N ASP A 678 56.47 -11.68 -45.94
CA ASP A 678 57.90 -11.94 -45.70
C ASP A 678 58.44 -13.13 -46.53
N ALA A 679 57.54 -14.02 -46.95
CA ALA A 679 57.84 -15.20 -47.76
C ALA A 679 57.69 -14.96 -49.28
N LEU A 680 57.45 -13.72 -49.73
CA LEU A 680 57.38 -13.37 -51.16
C LEU A 680 58.78 -13.45 -51.82
N PRO A 681 58.90 -13.94 -53.06
CA PRO A 681 60.19 -14.12 -53.74
C PRO A 681 61.03 -12.84 -53.89
N ASP A 682 60.39 -11.69 -54.12
CA ASP A 682 61.03 -10.38 -54.31
C ASP A 682 60.88 -9.45 -53.11
N LYS A 683 60.24 -9.93 -52.02
CA LYS A 683 59.92 -9.18 -50.79
C LYS A 683 59.16 -7.86 -51.03
N ASN A 684 58.49 -7.69 -52.17
CA ASN A 684 57.73 -6.48 -52.49
C ASN A 684 56.22 -6.76 -52.49
N SER A 685 55.61 -6.61 -51.31
CA SER A 685 54.17 -6.72 -51.07
C SER A 685 53.38 -5.51 -51.58
N LYS A 686 53.98 -4.32 -51.63
CA LYS A 686 53.29 -3.06 -51.92
C LYS A 686 52.65 -3.05 -53.31
N ASP A 687 53.35 -3.55 -54.33
CA ASP A 687 52.79 -3.63 -55.69
C ASP A 687 51.51 -4.47 -55.74
N ILE A 688 51.47 -5.55 -54.96
CA ILE A 688 50.32 -6.45 -54.89
C ILE A 688 49.18 -5.76 -54.14
N ASP A 689 49.48 -5.09 -53.02
CA ASP A 689 48.47 -4.38 -52.21
C ASP A 689 47.79 -3.23 -52.97
N ASP A 690 48.58 -2.45 -53.71
CA ASP A 690 48.10 -1.33 -54.52
C ASP A 690 47.23 -1.85 -55.68
N GLU A 691 47.64 -2.94 -56.35
CA GLU A 691 46.88 -3.55 -57.45
C GLU A 691 45.59 -4.24 -56.96
N VAL A 692 45.60 -4.92 -55.81
CA VAL A 692 44.39 -5.46 -55.17
C VAL A 692 43.41 -4.33 -54.86
N SER A 693 43.89 -3.23 -54.29
CA SER A 693 43.06 -2.06 -53.97
C SER A 693 42.38 -1.51 -55.22
N LYS A 694 43.12 -1.41 -56.32
CA LYS A 694 42.63 -0.93 -57.61
C LYS A 694 41.58 -1.86 -58.23
N GLN A 695 41.79 -3.17 -58.20
CA GLN A 695 40.83 -4.12 -58.79
C GLN A 695 39.52 -4.23 -57.99
N LEU A 696 39.56 -3.95 -56.69
CA LEU A 696 38.38 -4.00 -55.83
C LEU A 696 37.59 -2.69 -55.78
N GLU A 697 38.14 -1.58 -56.25
CA GLU A 697 37.48 -0.28 -56.27
C GLU A 697 36.08 -0.35 -56.93
N PRO A 698 35.88 -0.99 -58.11
CA PRO A 698 34.57 -1.07 -58.73
C PRO A 698 33.56 -1.86 -57.91
N PHE A 699 34.01 -2.97 -57.33
CA PHE A 699 33.20 -3.85 -56.50
C PHE A 699 32.75 -3.15 -55.21
N TYR A 700 33.66 -2.50 -54.49
CA TYR A 700 33.33 -1.79 -53.24
C TYR A 700 32.43 -0.59 -53.46
N ALA A 701 32.69 0.19 -54.51
CA ALA A 701 31.83 1.31 -54.87
C ALA A 701 30.42 0.88 -55.30
N SER A 702 30.18 -0.44 -55.51
CA SER A 702 28.86 -1.00 -55.81
C SER A 702 28.09 -1.59 -54.66
N MET A 703 28.69 -1.64 -53.47
CA MET A 703 28.04 -2.13 -52.28
C MET A 703 27.12 -1.07 -51.68
N PRO A 704 25.90 -1.44 -51.23
CA PRO A 704 25.03 -0.48 -50.60
C PRO A 704 25.61 0.14 -49.32
N ILE A 705 25.50 1.46 -49.15
CA ILE A 705 25.93 2.20 -47.96
C ILE A 705 25.24 1.61 -46.72
N GLY A 706 26.03 1.19 -45.75
CA GLY A 706 25.55 0.60 -44.50
C GLY A 706 25.20 -0.90 -44.56
N GLN A 707 25.33 -1.57 -45.71
CA GLN A 707 25.18 -3.04 -45.79
C GLN A 707 26.42 -3.79 -45.33
N ILE A 708 27.61 -3.29 -45.64
CA ILE A 708 28.89 -3.87 -45.25
C ILE A 708 29.66 -2.80 -44.50
N ASN A 709 30.02 -3.06 -43.24
CA ASN A 709 30.82 -2.11 -42.46
C ASN A 709 32.26 -2.05 -43.02
N SER A 710 32.99 -0.98 -42.73
CA SER A 710 34.37 -0.80 -43.21
C SER A 710 35.29 -1.96 -42.81
N THR A 711 35.01 -2.62 -41.68
CA THR A 711 35.71 -3.82 -41.21
C THR A 711 35.54 -4.99 -42.18
N ALA A 712 34.31 -5.25 -42.63
CA ALA A 712 33.99 -6.33 -43.55
C ALA A 712 34.54 -6.09 -44.98
N ILE A 713 34.58 -4.82 -45.43
CA ILE A 713 35.31 -4.44 -46.66
C ILE A 713 36.81 -4.73 -46.50
N GLY A 714 37.40 -4.32 -45.38
CA GLY A 714 38.79 -4.60 -45.05
C GLY A 714 39.11 -6.09 -44.99
N ASP A 715 38.18 -6.90 -44.49
CA ASP A 715 38.30 -8.35 -44.36
C ASP A 715 38.37 -9.05 -45.73
N ILE A 716 37.49 -8.65 -46.66
CA ILE A 716 37.51 -9.13 -48.06
C ILE A 716 38.82 -8.73 -48.73
N LYS A 717 39.27 -7.48 -48.54
CA LYS A 717 40.53 -6.99 -49.10
C LYS A 717 41.71 -7.82 -48.59
N ASP A 718 41.81 -7.98 -47.27
CA ASP A 718 42.86 -8.75 -46.60
C ASP A 718 42.90 -10.20 -47.10
N THR A 719 41.73 -10.83 -47.24
CA THR A 719 41.62 -12.20 -47.75
C THR A 719 42.13 -12.32 -49.19
N ILE A 720 41.72 -11.40 -50.07
CA ILE A 720 42.15 -11.38 -51.47
C ILE A 720 43.65 -11.14 -51.58
N THR A 721 44.20 -10.21 -50.78
CA THR A 721 45.64 -9.96 -50.71
C THR A 721 46.41 -11.20 -50.26
N LYS A 722 45.96 -11.90 -49.21
CA LYS A 722 46.60 -13.13 -48.73
C LYS A 722 46.57 -14.25 -49.78
N LEU A 723 45.47 -14.39 -50.52
CA LEU A 723 45.38 -15.34 -51.63
C LEU A 723 46.33 -14.98 -52.77
N ALA A 724 46.43 -13.69 -53.12
CA ALA A 724 47.38 -13.21 -54.11
C ALA A 724 48.84 -13.50 -53.68
N TYR A 725 49.21 -13.26 -52.42
CA TYR A 725 50.53 -13.62 -51.90
C TYR A 725 50.80 -15.11 -52.02
N ASN A 726 49.85 -15.97 -51.64
CA ASN A 726 50.00 -17.41 -51.77
C ASN A 726 50.19 -17.86 -53.23
N ASN A 727 49.45 -17.27 -54.17
CA ASN A 727 49.60 -17.56 -55.60
C ASN A 727 50.97 -17.12 -56.14
N VAL A 728 51.48 -15.96 -55.73
CA VAL A 728 52.84 -15.49 -56.10
C VAL A 728 53.91 -16.41 -55.53
N ARG A 729 53.78 -16.85 -54.28
CA ARG A 729 54.67 -17.85 -53.66
C ARG A 729 54.64 -19.19 -54.40
N GLY A 730 53.51 -19.53 -55.02
CA GLY A 730 53.33 -20.69 -55.90
C GLY A 730 53.90 -20.52 -57.31
N GLY A 731 54.53 -19.38 -57.62
CA GLY A 731 55.17 -19.12 -58.92
C GLY A 731 54.32 -18.33 -59.93
N MET A 732 53.13 -17.87 -59.54
CA MET A 732 52.28 -17.03 -60.41
C MET A 732 52.83 -15.60 -60.50
N SER A 733 52.65 -14.94 -61.66
CA SER A 733 52.99 -13.51 -61.79
C SER A 733 52.12 -12.66 -60.84
N LYS A 734 52.64 -11.53 -60.33
CA LYS A 734 51.86 -10.64 -59.44
C LYS A 734 50.52 -10.24 -60.03
N LYS A 735 50.50 -9.89 -61.32
CA LYS A 735 49.29 -9.44 -62.03
C LYS A 735 48.25 -10.55 -62.13
N ASP A 736 48.67 -11.75 -62.52
CA ASP A 736 47.76 -12.89 -62.66
C ASP A 736 47.28 -13.39 -61.29
N ALA A 737 48.13 -13.33 -60.27
CA ALA A 737 47.79 -13.69 -58.90
C ALA A 737 46.73 -12.78 -58.30
N VAL A 738 46.87 -11.45 -58.47
CA VAL A 738 45.87 -10.47 -58.02
C VAL A 738 44.57 -10.64 -58.79
N LYS A 739 44.64 -10.84 -60.11
CA LYS A 739 43.44 -11.05 -60.94
C LYS A 739 42.69 -12.32 -60.52
N ALA A 740 43.40 -13.45 -60.39
CA ALA A 740 42.82 -14.72 -59.98
C ALA A 740 42.17 -14.62 -58.59
N ALA A 741 42.83 -13.98 -57.63
CA ALA A 741 42.27 -13.79 -56.29
C ALA A 741 41.07 -12.83 -56.28
N SER A 742 41.12 -11.74 -57.03
CA SER A 742 40.04 -10.73 -57.06
C SER A 742 38.80 -11.23 -57.78
N ASP A 743 38.95 -11.94 -58.90
CA ASP A 743 37.84 -12.51 -59.67
C ASP A 743 37.00 -13.49 -58.83
N MET A 744 37.64 -14.23 -57.91
CA MET A 744 36.95 -15.19 -57.02
C MET A 744 35.94 -14.56 -56.07
N PHE A 745 36.07 -13.28 -55.72
CA PHE A 745 35.24 -12.60 -54.72
C PHE A 745 34.42 -11.44 -55.28
N THR A 746 34.86 -10.85 -56.39
CA THR A 746 34.15 -9.73 -57.01
C THR A 746 32.99 -10.17 -57.90
N GLY A 747 32.92 -11.44 -58.29
CA GLY A 747 31.89 -11.93 -59.22
C GLY A 747 32.03 -11.27 -60.60
N SER A 748 33.26 -11.01 -61.04
CA SER A 748 33.58 -10.42 -62.34
C SER A 748 33.13 -11.30 -63.51
N ASP A 749 32.88 -12.59 -63.26
CA ASP A 749 32.23 -13.53 -64.17
C ASP A 749 30.71 -13.31 -64.26
N LYS A 750 30.09 -12.75 -63.22
CA LYS A 750 28.64 -12.67 -63.01
C LYS A 750 28.04 -11.28 -63.20
N TYR A 751 28.80 -10.22 -62.97
CA TYR A 751 28.32 -8.84 -63.06
C TYR A 751 29.11 -8.01 -64.07
N ASN A 752 28.42 -7.07 -64.71
CA ASN A 752 29.00 -5.89 -65.34
C ASN A 752 28.84 -4.71 -64.37
N TYR A 753 29.81 -3.80 -64.35
CA TYR A 753 29.75 -2.59 -63.53
C TYR A 753 29.44 -1.39 -64.39
N ILE A 754 28.37 -0.66 -64.05
CA ILE A 754 28.08 0.65 -64.61
C ILE A 754 28.76 1.67 -63.70
N SER A 755 29.67 2.44 -64.27
CA SER A 755 30.30 3.58 -63.59
C SER A 755 29.78 4.87 -64.22
N ASN A 756 29.12 5.72 -63.41
CA ASN A 756 28.63 7.01 -63.87
C ASN A 756 29.35 8.14 -63.11
N LYS A 757 29.91 9.09 -63.86
CA LYS A 757 30.65 10.24 -63.34
C LYS A 757 29.81 11.17 -62.44
N SER A 758 28.48 11.09 -62.50
CA SER A 758 27.58 11.98 -61.73
C SER A 758 27.18 11.44 -60.36
N THR A 759 27.38 10.14 -60.08
CA THR A 759 26.76 9.47 -58.92
C THR A 759 27.74 8.96 -57.87
N SER A 760 29.05 9.07 -58.06
CA SER A 760 30.10 8.61 -57.12
C SER A 760 30.06 7.12 -56.71
N PHE A 761 29.09 6.34 -57.19
CA PHE A 761 28.88 4.92 -56.88
C PHE A 761 28.75 4.09 -58.16
N ASN A 762 29.26 2.86 -58.13
CA ASN A 762 29.19 1.91 -59.24
C ASN A 762 27.93 1.02 -59.08
N ILE A 763 27.21 0.69 -60.14
CA ILE A 763 26.07 -0.22 -60.07
C ILE A 763 26.54 -1.58 -60.59
N ARG A 764 26.23 -2.67 -59.87
CA ARG A 764 26.50 -4.02 -60.36
C ARG A 764 25.26 -4.57 -61.04
N VAL A 765 25.38 -4.95 -62.30
CA VAL A 765 24.30 -5.45 -63.15
C VAL A 765 24.61 -6.90 -63.51
N PRO A 766 23.71 -7.87 -63.27
CA PRO A 766 23.92 -9.24 -63.70
C PRO A 766 24.18 -9.31 -65.20
N LYS A 767 25.15 -10.12 -65.65
CA LYS A 767 25.49 -10.24 -67.09
C LYS A 767 24.36 -10.76 -67.98
N SER A 768 23.28 -11.27 -67.39
CA SER A 768 22.05 -11.58 -68.12
C SER A 768 21.33 -10.33 -68.67
N TYR A 769 21.70 -9.14 -68.20
CA TYR A 769 21.20 -7.86 -68.67
C TYR A 769 22.32 -7.07 -69.36
N ASP A 770 21.96 -6.35 -70.42
CA ASP A 770 22.86 -5.42 -71.08
C ASP A 770 23.04 -4.16 -70.20
N SER A 771 24.25 -3.93 -69.70
CA SER A 771 24.55 -2.82 -68.80
C SER A 771 24.38 -1.45 -69.44
N GLU A 772 24.52 -1.32 -70.76
CA GLU A 772 24.28 -0.06 -71.46
C GLU A 772 22.78 0.24 -71.55
N VAL A 773 21.95 -0.79 -71.79
CA VAL A 773 20.48 -0.66 -71.76
C VAL A 773 20.01 -0.25 -70.37
N ILE A 774 20.55 -0.87 -69.32
CA ILE A 774 20.22 -0.51 -67.94
C ILE A 774 20.65 0.93 -67.61
N ASP A 775 21.87 1.37 -67.98
CA ASP A 775 22.31 2.75 -67.75
C ASP A 775 21.37 3.77 -68.42
N ASN A 776 20.93 3.48 -69.66
CA ASN A 776 19.95 4.32 -70.35
C ASN A 776 18.60 4.38 -69.61
N GLY A 777 18.05 3.23 -69.18
CA GLY A 777 16.79 3.18 -68.44
C GLY A 777 16.82 3.92 -67.11
N LEU A 778 17.98 3.91 -66.42
CA LEU A 778 18.19 4.67 -65.18
C LEU A 778 18.14 6.19 -65.42
N ARG A 779 18.76 6.65 -66.51
CA ARG A 779 18.75 8.07 -66.92
C ARG A 779 17.36 8.52 -67.32
N ASP A 780 16.69 7.73 -68.18
CA ASP A 780 15.32 8.00 -68.62
C ASP A 780 14.35 8.13 -67.43
N TYR A 781 14.51 7.26 -66.41
CA TYR A 781 13.67 7.34 -65.21
C TYR A 781 13.92 8.62 -64.42
N ILE A 782 15.19 8.98 -64.16
CA ILE A 782 15.52 10.23 -63.46
C ILE A 782 14.91 11.43 -64.19
N ASP A 783 15.06 11.50 -65.50
CA ASP A 783 14.56 12.61 -66.32
C ASP A 783 13.03 12.73 -66.26
N ALA A 784 12.32 11.61 -66.14
CA ALA A 784 10.87 11.54 -66.10
C ALA A 784 10.24 11.88 -64.72
N ILE A 785 11.01 11.93 -63.62
CA ILE A 785 10.48 12.21 -62.28
C ILE A 785 9.87 13.62 -62.21
N THR A 786 8.71 13.72 -61.54
CA THR A 786 8.01 14.97 -61.26
C THR A 786 7.71 15.14 -59.75
N ASP A 787 7.19 16.30 -59.36
CA ASP A 787 6.79 16.59 -57.98
C ASP A 787 5.60 15.76 -57.49
N ASN A 788 4.83 15.20 -58.42
CA ASN A 788 3.75 14.24 -58.13
C ASN A 788 4.27 12.87 -57.71
N ASP A 789 5.51 12.52 -58.07
CA ASP A 789 6.08 11.20 -57.77
C ASP A 789 6.74 11.15 -56.38
N LEU A 790 7.15 12.31 -55.84
CA LEU A 790 8.03 12.41 -54.67
C LEU A 790 7.32 12.89 -53.40
N ASP A 791 7.73 12.34 -52.25
CA ASP A 791 7.33 12.81 -50.91
C ASP A 791 8.32 13.85 -50.35
N THR A 792 7.79 14.96 -49.85
CA THR A 792 8.58 16.11 -49.38
C THR A 792 9.10 15.98 -47.94
N ARG A 793 8.90 14.87 -47.24
CA ARG A 793 9.42 14.68 -45.86
C ARG A 793 10.93 14.80 -45.74
N ASN A 794 11.66 14.51 -46.81
CA ASN A 794 13.12 14.63 -46.87
C ASN A 794 13.60 16.00 -47.35
N LEU A 795 12.69 16.96 -47.60
CA LEU A 795 13.00 18.29 -48.14
C LEU A 795 13.90 19.12 -47.19
N LYS A 796 13.81 18.89 -45.88
CA LYS A 796 14.66 19.54 -44.86
C LYS A 796 16.11 19.06 -44.83
N LEU A 797 16.43 17.96 -45.52
CA LEU A 797 17.75 17.33 -45.54
C LEU A 797 18.60 17.79 -46.74
N LEU A 798 18.07 18.73 -47.52
CA LEU A 798 18.63 19.24 -48.76
C LEU A 798 19.56 20.43 -48.54
N ASN A 799 20.38 20.72 -49.55
CA ASN A 799 21.32 21.83 -49.50
C ASN A 799 20.60 23.16 -49.17
N PRO A 800 20.96 23.85 -48.06
CA PRO A 800 20.28 25.05 -47.60
C PRO A 800 20.42 26.26 -48.54
N TRP A 801 21.30 26.19 -49.54
CA TRP A 801 21.50 27.24 -50.56
C TRP A 801 20.50 27.17 -51.73
N ASN A 802 19.45 26.34 -51.64
CA ASN A 802 18.42 26.24 -52.68
C ASN A 802 17.45 27.44 -52.63
N LEU A 803 17.33 28.16 -53.74
CA LEU A 803 16.52 29.40 -53.84
C LEU A 803 15.00 29.16 -53.90
N ALA A 804 14.55 27.90 -53.98
CA ALA A 804 13.14 27.50 -53.91
C ALA A 804 12.98 26.23 -53.04
N PRO A 805 12.66 26.33 -51.74
CA PRO A 805 12.42 25.19 -50.86
C PRO A 805 11.00 24.60 -51.06
N ASP A 806 10.56 24.51 -52.31
CA ASP A 806 9.27 23.96 -52.70
C ASP A 806 9.42 22.58 -53.36
N ALA A 807 8.29 21.95 -53.69
CA ALA A 807 8.28 20.62 -54.26
C ALA A 807 9.02 20.53 -55.61
N ARG A 808 9.11 21.63 -56.38
CA ARG A 808 9.80 21.65 -57.68
C ARG A 808 11.31 21.75 -57.50
N GLY A 809 11.76 22.62 -56.59
CA GLY A 809 13.17 22.70 -56.21
C GLY A 809 13.71 21.41 -55.62
N TYR A 810 12.86 20.60 -54.96
CA TYR A 810 13.22 19.25 -54.52
C TYR A 810 13.41 18.28 -55.70
N VAL A 811 12.52 18.31 -56.70
CA VAL A 811 12.64 17.47 -57.91
C VAL A 811 13.94 17.76 -58.64
N ASP A 812 14.30 19.02 -58.84
CA ASP A 812 15.53 19.40 -59.56
C ASP A 812 16.79 18.91 -58.85
N GLN A 813 16.79 18.96 -57.51
CA GLN A 813 17.88 18.40 -56.71
C GLN A 813 17.92 16.88 -56.72
N VAL A 814 16.77 16.21 -56.70
CA VAL A 814 16.73 14.75 -56.87
C VAL A 814 17.26 14.39 -58.26
N LYS A 815 16.91 15.12 -59.32
CA LYS A 815 17.46 14.88 -60.66
C LYS A 815 18.98 15.08 -60.73
N SER A 816 19.49 16.08 -60.02
CA SER A 816 20.92 16.47 -60.10
C SER A 816 21.84 15.71 -59.15
N ASN A 817 21.35 15.30 -57.98
CA ASN A 817 22.17 14.80 -56.86
C ASN A 817 21.79 13.40 -56.38
N SER A 818 20.81 12.76 -57.02
CA SER A 818 20.49 11.38 -56.71
C SER A 818 21.47 10.41 -57.35
N TYR A 819 21.53 9.21 -56.79
CA TYR A 819 22.29 8.09 -57.30
C TYR A 819 21.52 6.79 -57.10
N TRP A 820 21.89 5.80 -57.89
CA TRP A 820 21.31 4.47 -57.86
C TRP A 820 22.25 3.48 -57.22
N MET A 821 21.68 2.51 -56.50
CA MET A 821 22.43 1.45 -55.85
C MET A 821 21.70 0.12 -56.03
N THR A 822 22.45 -0.94 -56.28
CA THR A 822 21.90 -2.30 -56.40
C THR A 822 21.17 -2.70 -55.12
N ASN A 823 19.95 -3.22 -55.24
CA ASN A 823 19.18 -3.73 -54.11
C ASN A 823 19.87 -4.93 -53.46
N ALA A 824 19.57 -5.14 -52.18
CA ALA A 824 20.11 -6.26 -51.39
C ALA A 824 19.86 -7.65 -52.00
N ASP A 825 18.70 -7.80 -52.64
CA ASP A 825 18.23 -9.04 -53.28
C ASP A 825 18.68 -9.14 -54.75
N GLU A 826 19.46 -8.17 -55.23
CA GLU A 826 19.98 -8.08 -56.60
C GLU A 826 18.90 -8.05 -57.69
N SER A 827 17.64 -7.79 -57.32
CA SER A 827 16.51 -7.75 -58.25
C SER A 827 16.52 -6.49 -59.14
N GLY A 828 17.30 -5.48 -58.75
CA GLY A 828 17.35 -4.18 -59.41
C GLY A 828 18.10 -3.15 -58.57
N VAL A 829 17.65 -1.90 -58.62
CA VAL A 829 18.25 -0.76 -57.92
C VAL A 829 17.24 0.02 -57.08
N GLY A 830 17.74 0.74 -56.08
CA GLY A 830 17.01 1.73 -55.29
C GLY A 830 17.65 3.10 -55.44
N MET A 831 16.82 4.15 -55.40
CA MET A 831 17.24 5.54 -55.57
C MET A 831 17.56 6.19 -54.22
N TRP A 832 18.66 6.94 -54.17
CA TRP A 832 19.19 7.61 -53.00
C TRP A 832 19.64 9.02 -53.36
N PHE A 833 19.78 9.90 -52.37
CA PHE A 833 20.47 11.17 -52.53
C PHE A 833 21.33 11.42 -51.28
N THR A 834 22.39 12.22 -51.43
CA THR A 834 23.23 12.62 -50.30
C THR A 834 22.69 13.93 -49.73
N GLY A 835 22.31 13.92 -48.45
CA GLY A 835 21.82 15.10 -47.75
C GLY A 835 22.93 16.12 -47.46
N SER A 836 22.54 17.31 -47.00
CA SER A 836 23.47 18.40 -46.64
C SER A 836 24.40 18.05 -45.47
N ASP A 837 24.05 17.04 -44.67
CA ASP A 837 24.88 16.48 -43.59
C ASP A 837 25.84 15.38 -44.10
N ASN A 838 25.96 15.24 -45.42
CA ASN A 838 26.79 14.25 -46.11
C ASN A 838 26.38 12.79 -45.84
N LYS A 839 25.11 12.55 -45.45
CA LYS A 839 24.56 11.20 -45.24
C LYS A 839 23.65 10.77 -46.39
N PRO A 840 23.56 9.46 -46.67
CA PRO A 840 22.64 8.93 -47.67
C PRO A 840 21.20 8.89 -47.14
N TYR A 841 20.25 9.33 -47.98
CA TYR A 841 18.82 9.25 -47.70
C TYR A 841 18.08 8.62 -48.88
N PRO A 842 17.09 7.74 -48.64
CA PRO A 842 16.29 7.18 -49.72
C PRO A 842 15.42 8.28 -50.34
N VAL A 843 15.28 8.25 -51.67
CA VAL A 843 14.28 9.05 -52.36
C VAL A 843 12.93 8.35 -52.18
N LEU A 844 11.95 9.04 -51.60
CA LEU A 844 10.66 8.47 -51.22
C LEU A 844 9.57 8.88 -52.22
N ASN A 845 8.71 7.92 -52.56
CA ASN A 845 7.47 8.18 -53.28
C ASN A 845 6.40 8.77 -52.33
N LYS A 846 5.26 9.24 -52.85
CA LYS A 846 4.13 9.80 -52.06
C LYS A 846 3.58 8.88 -50.97
N GLN A 847 3.79 7.57 -51.06
CA GLN A 847 3.37 6.58 -50.06
C GLN A 847 4.44 6.39 -48.97
N GLY A 848 5.55 7.10 -49.08
CA GLY A 848 6.67 6.99 -48.16
C GLY A 848 7.60 5.82 -48.38
N GLN A 849 7.50 5.17 -49.51
CA GLN A 849 8.33 4.02 -49.86
C GLN A 849 9.50 4.48 -50.70
N GLN A 850 10.65 3.83 -50.55
CA GLN A 850 11.80 4.11 -51.41
C GLN A 850 11.47 3.79 -52.87
N ILE A 851 11.86 4.70 -53.77
CA ILE A 851 11.79 4.44 -55.21
C ILE A 851 12.79 3.32 -55.57
N LYS A 852 12.26 2.21 -56.10
CA LYS A 852 13.02 1.05 -56.56
C LYS A 852 12.59 0.67 -57.97
N LYS A 853 13.53 0.13 -58.74
CA LYS A 853 13.29 -0.44 -60.07
C LYS A 853 14.01 -1.75 -60.23
N THR A 854 13.30 -2.77 -60.68
CA THR A 854 13.90 -4.04 -61.10
C THR A 854 14.73 -3.85 -62.37
N PHE A 855 15.73 -4.70 -62.59
CA PHE A 855 16.49 -4.65 -63.84
C PHE A 855 15.60 -4.87 -65.08
N GLN A 856 14.57 -5.69 -64.95
CA GLN A 856 13.59 -5.90 -66.03
C GLN A 856 12.74 -4.65 -66.33
N GLU A 857 12.36 -3.86 -65.33
CA GLU A 857 11.65 -2.59 -65.57
C GLU A 857 12.53 -1.56 -66.30
N LEU A 858 13.85 -1.63 -66.10
CA LEU A 858 14.81 -0.71 -66.72
C LEU A 858 15.21 -1.09 -68.14
N THR A 859 14.96 -2.34 -68.57
CA THR A 859 15.13 -2.74 -69.98
C THR A 859 13.97 -2.30 -70.86
N ILE A 860 12.80 -2.03 -70.28
CA ILE A 860 11.61 -1.53 -70.97
C ILE A 860 11.70 0.00 -70.99
N ALA A 861 12.56 0.54 -71.86
CA ALA A 861 12.72 1.99 -72.00
C ALA A 861 11.39 2.66 -72.42
N ASN A 862 11.17 3.89 -71.93
CA ASN A 862 10.05 4.74 -72.29
C ASN A 862 9.97 4.87 -73.83
N PRO A 863 8.88 4.44 -74.49
CA PRO A 863 8.74 4.51 -75.95
C PRO A 863 8.98 5.91 -76.52
N ALA A 864 8.73 6.96 -75.73
CA ALA A 864 8.98 8.34 -76.12
C ALA A 864 10.47 8.70 -76.23
N SER A 865 11.33 8.21 -75.33
CA SER A 865 12.79 8.42 -75.39
C SER A 865 13.41 7.67 -76.57
N GLN A 866 12.93 6.45 -76.84
CA GLN A 866 13.40 5.65 -77.97
C GLN A 866 12.99 6.25 -79.32
N ALA A 867 11.76 6.80 -79.40
CA ALA A 867 11.30 7.56 -80.55
C ALA A 867 12.10 8.87 -80.75
N ALA A 868 12.44 9.59 -79.67
CA ALA A 868 13.26 10.80 -79.74
C ALA A 868 14.69 10.51 -80.22
N LYS A 869 15.31 9.41 -79.76
CA LYS A 869 16.66 9.00 -80.18
C LYS A 869 16.68 8.54 -81.65
N LEU A 870 15.68 7.78 -82.09
CA LEU A 870 15.50 7.42 -83.49
C LEU A 870 15.28 8.64 -84.38
N LYS A 871 14.51 9.63 -83.90
CA LYS A 871 14.30 10.90 -84.60
C LYS A 871 15.60 11.69 -84.73
N GLN A 872 16.39 11.79 -83.66
CA GLN A 872 17.68 12.49 -83.68
C GLN A 872 18.72 11.80 -84.57
N GLN A 873 18.74 10.47 -84.60
CA GLN A 873 19.57 9.68 -85.52
C GLN A 873 19.12 9.84 -86.97
N ALA A 874 17.81 9.89 -87.23
CA ALA A 874 17.25 10.18 -88.55
C ALA A 874 17.60 11.60 -89.01
N GLU A 875 17.49 12.60 -88.14
CA GLU A 875 17.87 13.99 -88.43
C GLU A 875 19.38 14.12 -88.71
N ALA A 876 20.24 13.43 -87.94
CA ALA A 876 21.68 13.40 -88.18
C ALA A 876 22.05 12.68 -89.49
N ALA A 877 21.35 11.58 -89.82
CA ALA A 877 21.51 10.88 -91.09
C ALA A 877 21.04 11.74 -92.27
N GLN A 878 19.94 12.47 -92.12
CA GLN A 878 19.40 13.38 -93.13
C GLN A 878 20.28 14.62 -93.32
N TYR A 879 20.86 15.15 -92.24
CA TYR A 879 21.86 16.21 -92.32
C TYR A 879 23.13 15.74 -93.05
N LYS A 880 23.63 14.53 -92.76
CA LYS A 880 24.75 13.93 -93.52
C LYS A 880 24.41 13.66 -94.99
N ALA A 881 23.18 13.22 -95.29
CA ALA A 881 22.71 13.02 -96.66
C ALA A 881 22.57 14.33 -97.44
N ASN A 882 22.12 15.41 -96.77
CA ASN A 882 22.04 16.76 -97.33
C ASN A 882 23.42 17.38 -97.56
N LEU A 883 24.38 17.14 -96.66
CA LEU A 883 25.79 17.50 -96.87
C LEU A 883 26.39 16.75 -98.08
N MET A 884 26.08 15.46 -98.25
CA MET A 884 26.55 14.67 -99.40
C MET A 884 25.92 15.11 -100.73
N THR A 885 24.65 15.53 -100.73
CA THR A 885 23.96 16.03 -101.94
C THR A 885 24.30 17.48 -102.27
N GLY A 886 24.68 18.30 -101.29
CA GLY A 886 25.21 19.65 -101.49
C GLY A 886 26.66 19.70 -102.01
N VAL A 887 27.42 18.61 -101.91
CA VAL A 887 28.78 18.46 -102.47
C VAL A 887 28.78 17.84 -103.87
N MET A 888 27.65 17.23 -104.30
CA MET A 888 27.49 16.66 -105.65
C MET A 888 26.77 17.60 -106.66
N ARG A 889 26.28 18.76 -106.20
CA ARG A 889 25.88 19.89 -107.07
C ARG A 889 27.00 20.91 -107.07
#